data_AF-A0A1B7N1M9-F1
#
_entry.id   AF-A0A1B7N1M9-F1
#
_cell.length_a   1.000
_cell.length_b   1.000
_cell.length_c   1.000
_cell.angle_alpha   90.00
_cell.angle_beta   90.00
_cell.angle_gamma   90.00
#
_symmetry.space_group_name_H-M   'P 1'
#
loop_
_entity.id
_entity.type
_entity.pdbx_description
1 polymer ?
#
loop_
_entity_poly.entity_id
_entity_poly.type
_entity_poly.pdbx_seq_one_letter_code
_entity_poly.pdbx_strand_id
1 'polypeptide(L)'
;MASYSLSENAYLKIFFHAAKHPHLPVNGVLLGRRTSDAVVIEDVIPLLHHWTSLSPMMEIGLDLAKGHAEAQEMTLVGYYQASEKLDDTALAPVGERVAQKIRDQFSDAVAFVIDGDKLGAGVPALIPYLPQPSTSFWRPYVAQTPAFTAGSNFSLTNPDSPSRAITLVRDHNLHEKFGDFDDHLEDVTIDWLRNKASFKGTLVHCPSLGQLEILEDHLLLVDQQGFITYVGPADSEASQDFLGESGVPLTTLPSGSFLLPTFCDLHLHAPQFLFQGTGLHLPLMQWLNEYAFKAEESLDSQPELAELVYRRLAERLRDAGTGAVLLFGTINTTTNLILAKAMQTVGIRAFVGKLSMDISSRPTYIEPSATSSLRSAEEFIDGCRNLVSSYEPHRRLVEPVITPRFVPTCSDDLLQGLGKLAHDKGVRIQSHMAEAREEVQWVLDERNKHDIDIFDECNLQTTKTVQAHCTFLDTDMLTRMAGSCSAVAHCPLSNSYFSEKPFPLREALDLGVRVGLGTDIAGGYSIDIMNSMRQAVAVSRIREGTRKISDNSSNNGVSLAVDWKDVLYLATRGGAISLGLSSGVFQAGAPFDAQCIEVLKDGDKGVGALDFFEAQSGITLDSLEKWWCIGDERNRCGVWIQGQKLGAK
;
A
#
# COMPACT_ATOMS: atom_id res chain seq x y z
N MET A 1 29.56 -22.36 -27.51
CA MET A 1 29.77 -21.01 -26.95
C MET A 1 28.40 -20.53 -26.53
N ALA A 2 28.19 -20.13 -25.28
CA ALA A 2 26.90 -19.62 -24.84
C ALA A 2 26.53 -18.37 -25.65
N SER A 3 25.23 -18.19 -25.87
CA SER A 3 24.70 -16.91 -26.34
C SER A 3 24.49 -15.97 -25.14
N TYR A 4 24.58 -14.67 -25.35
CA TYR A 4 24.45 -13.65 -24.33
C TYR A 4 23.36 -12.68 -24.75
N SER A 5 22.34 -12.55 -23.93
CA SER A 5 21.23 -11.60 -24.14
C SER A 5 21.30 -10.53 -23.06
N LEU A 6 21.37 -9.26 -23.48
CA LEU A 6 21.42 -8.12 -22.57
C LEU A 6 20.05 -7.43 -22.52
N SER A 7 19.50 -7.27 -21.31
CA SER A 7 18.26 -6.53 -21.10
C SER A 7 18.43 -5.06 -21.48
N GLU A 8 17.34 -4.41 -21.88
CA GLU A 8 17.36 -2.97 -22.11
C GLU A 8 17.79 -2.20 -20.87
N ASN A 9 17.28 -2.58 -19.69
CA ASN A 9 17.64 -1.94 -18.42
C ASN A 9 19.14 -2.03 -18.14
N ALA A 10 19.72 -3.23 -18.28
CA ALA A 10 21.15 -3.46 -18.12
C ALA A 10 21.99 -2.60 -19.08
N TYR A 11 21.59 -2.53 -20.35
CA TYR A 11 22.26 -1.71 -21.35
C TYR A 11 22.21 -0.21 -21.00
N LEU A 12 21.03 0.30 -20.62
CA LEU A 12 20.82 1.69 -20.25
C LEU A 12 21.65 2.08 -19.02
N LYS A 13 21.69 1.25 -17.98
CA LYS A 13 22.50 1.49 -16.78
C LYS A 13 24.00 1.58 -17.09
N ILE A 14 24.53 0.67 -17.92
CA ILE A 14 25.94 0.71 -18.37
C ILE A 14 26.22 2.02 -19.11
N PHE A 15 25.32 2.39 -20.02
CA PHE A 15 25.44 3.61 -20.82
C PHE A 15 25.41 4.87 -19.95
N PHE A 16 24.45 4.97 -19.02
CA PHE A 16 24.29 6.10 -18.11
C PHE A 16 25.49 6.25 -17.19
N HIS A 17 26.06 5.14 -16.71
CA HIS A 17 27.28 5.20 -15.91
C HIS A 17 28.44 5.87 -16.66
N ALA A 18 28.70 5.42 -17.89
CA ALA A 18 29.78 5.98 -18.71
C ALA A 18 29.50 7.41 -19.17
N ALA A 19 28.24 7.73 -19.46
CA ALA A 19 27.83 9.07 -19.86
C ALA A 19 27.91 10.08 -18.70
N LYS A 20 27.66 9.65 -17.45
CA LYS A 20 27.76 10.49 -16.24
C LYS A 20 29.19 10.91 -15.95
N HIS A 21 30.15 10.02 -16.18
CA HIS A 21 31.57 10.28 -15.94
C HIS A 21 32.41 10.13 -17.22
N PRO A 22 32.22 11.00 -18.24
CA PRO A 22 32.83 10.81 -19.57
C PRO A 22 34.35 11.03 -19.61
N HIS A 23 34.92 11.53 -18.52
CA HIS A 23 36.34 11.86 -18.36
C HIS A 23 37.00 11.03 -17.25
N LEU A 24 36.33 10.01 -16.73
CA LEU A 24 36.83 9.11 -15.71
C LEU A 24 36.64 7.66 -16.15
N PRO A 25 37.49 6.73 -15.70
CA PRO A 25 37.19 5.32 -15.84
C PRO A 25 35.97 4.98 -14.96
N VAL A 26 35.02 4.21 -15.48
CA VAL A 26 33.90 3.68 -14.70
C VAL A 26 33.90 2.16 -14.74
N ASN A 27 33.35 1.52 -13.72
CA ASN A 27 33.15 0.08 -13.74
C ASN A 27 31.93 -0.40 -12.96
N GLY A 28 31.52 -1.63 -13.21
CA GLY A 28 30.49 -2.29 -12.42
C GLY A 28 30.32 -3.76 -12.78
N VAL A 29 29.28 -4.37 -12.24
CA VAL A 29 29.01 -5.81 -12.40
C VAL A 29 27.67 -6.08 -13.05
N LEU A 30 27.64 -7.18 -13.80
CA LEU A 30 26.46 -7.65 -14.52
C LEU A 30 25.72 -8.67 -13.68
N LEU A 31 24.40 -8.50 -13.57
CA LEU A 31 23.50 -9.40 -12.86
C LEU A 31 22.68 -10.18 -13.85
N GLY A 32 22.54 -11.47 -13.61
CA GLY A 32 21.77 -12.30 -14.52
C GLY A 32 21.69 -13.75 -14.10
N ARG A 33 21.24 -14.56 -15.05
CA ARG A 33 21.04 -15.99 -14.88
C ARG A 33 21.55 -16.74 -16.10
N ARG A 34 21.89 -18.01 -15.88
CA ARG A 34 22.19 -18.95 -16.95
C ARG A 34 20.98 -19.80 -17.27
N THR A 35 20.62 -19.87 -18.55
CA THR A 35 19.70 -20.86 -19.12
C THR A 35 20.50 -22.01 -19.78
N SER A 36 19.82 -23.01 -20.33
CA SER A 36 20.49 -24.17 -20.96
C SER A 36 21.53 -23.77 -22.02
N ASP A 37 21.26 -22.72 -22.79
CA ASP A 37 22.04 -22.33 -23.97
C ASP A 37 22.49 -20.86 -23.98
N ALA A 38 22.07 -20.07 -22.98
CA ALA A 38 22.33 -18.64 -22.92
C ALA A 38 22.64 -18.10 -21.52
N VAL A 39 23.35 -16.98 -21.47
CA VAL A 39 23.46 -16.11 -20.30
C VAL A 39 22.54 -14.92 -20.54
N VAL A 40 21.54 -14.76 -19.68
CA VAL A 40 20.60 -13.63 -19.72
C VAL A 40 21.06 -12.63 -18.68
N ILE A 41 21.54 -11.47 -19.13
CA ILE A 41 21.96 -10.36 -18.28
C ILE A 41 20.75 -9.46 -18.11
N GLU A 42 20.16 -9.49 -16.92
CA GLU A 42 18.88 -8.86 -16.62
C GLU A 42 19.05 -7.46 -16.04
N ASP A 43 20.12 -7.23 -15.30
CA ASP A 43 20.39 -5.95 -14.67
C ASP A 43 21.89 -5.71 -14.47
N VAL A 44 22.25 -4.51 -14.02
CA VAL A 44 23.62 -4.07 -13.77
C VAL A 44 23.68 -3.24 -12.50
N ILE A 45 24.76 -3.42 -11.74
CA ILE A 45 25.12 -2.57 -10.60
C ILE A 45 26.39 -1.78 -10.96
N PRO A 46 26.29 -0.45 -11.09
CA PRO A 46 27.44 0.46 -11.14
C PRO A 46 28.22 0.40 -9.84
N LEU A 47 29.54 0.30 -9.93
CA LEU A 47 30.40 0.28 -8.76
C LEU A 47 31.12 1.61 -8.62
N LEU A 48 32.18 1.85 -9.40
CA LEU A 48 33.12 2.92 -9.08
C LEU A 48 33.43 3.81 -10.30
N HIS A 49 33.66 5.09 -10.03
CA HIS A 49 34.21 6.08 -10.96
C HIS A 49 35.43 6.84 -10.40
N HIS A 50 35.67 6.82 -9.08
CA HIS A 50 36.83 7.42 -8.43
C HIS A 50 37.94 6.41 -8.10
N TRP A 51 37.59 5.25 -7.55
CA TRP A 51 38.58 4.26 -7.07
C TRP A 51 38.63 2.98 -7.91
N THR A 52 38.78 3.10 -9.22
CA THR A 52 38.77 1.96 -10.17
C THR A 52 39.96 0.99 -10.06
N SER A 53 40.89 1.22 -9.12
CA SER A 53 41.90 0.26 -8.72
C SER A 53 41.38 -0.77 -7.69
N LEU A 54 42.08 -1.89 -7.48
CA LEU A 54 41.74 -2.82 -6.39
C LEU A 54 41.86 -2.12 -5.04
N SER A 55 40.72 -1.69 -4.49
CA SER A 55 40.58 -0.96 -3.24
C SER A 55 39.64 -1.72 -2.28
N PRO A 56 39.71 -1.46 -0.96
CA PRO A 56 38.71 -1.97 -0.01
C PRO A 56 37.27 -1.60 -0.39
N MET A 57 37.06 -0.43 -1.01
CA MET A 57 35.74 0.00 -1.47
C MET A 57 35.22 -0.88 -2.61
N MET A 58 36.09 -1.31 -3.52
CA MET A 58 35.71 -2.27 -4.57
C MET A 58 35.26 -3.60 -3.97
N GLU A 59 35.94 -4.10 -2.92
CA GLU A 59 35.54 -5.34 -2.26
C GLU A 59 34.18 -5.21 -1.56
N ILE A 60 33.95 -4.10 -0.85
CA ILE A 60 32.65 -3.81 -0.21
C ILE A 60 31.55 -3.67 -1.26
N GLY A 61 31.78 -2.90 -2.32
CA GLY A 61 30.81 -2.71 -3.39
C GLY A 61 30.46 -4.04 -4.09
N LEU A 62 31.46 -4.90 -4.34
CA LEU A 62 31.24 -6.24 -4.90
C LEU A 62 30.45 -7.15 -3.95
N ASP A 63 30.74 -7.11 -2.65
CA ASP A 63 30.01 -7.90 -1.65
C ASP A 63 28.56 -7.43 -1.51
N LEU A 64 28.31 -6.12 -1.52
CA LEU A 64 26.95 -5.54 -1.52
C LEU A 64 26.20 -5.88 -2.81
N ALA A 65 26.86 -5.77 -3.96
CA ALA A 65 26.28 -6.13 -5.25
C ALA A 65 25.96 -7.62 -5.33
N LYS A 66 26.83 -8.48 -4.77
CA LYS A 66 26.58 -9.91 -4.64
C LYS A 66 25.40 -10.20 -3.72
N GLY A 67 25.33 -9.57 -2.56
CA GLY A 67 24.19 -9.70 -1.65
C GLY A 67 22.88 -9.26 -2.29
N HIS A 68 22.91 -8.18 -3.08
CA HIS A 68 21.77 -7.73 -3.88
C HIS A 68 21.39 -8.76 -4.96
N ALA A 69 22.37 -9.30 -5.69
CA ALA A 69 22.15 -10.34 -6.70
C ALA A 69 21.43 -11.55 -6.11
N GLU A 70 21.95 -12.06 -4.99
CA GLU A 70 21.42 -13.22 -4.29
C GLU A 70 19.99 -12.94 -3.78
N ALA A 71 19.73 -11.73 -3.28
CA ALA A 71 18.39 -11.32 -2.85
C ALA A 71 17.35 -11.26 -4.00
N GLN A 72 17.81 -11.12 -5.25
CA GLN A 72 16.97 -11.09 -6.45
C GLN A 72 16.98 -12.44 -7.21
N GLU A 73 17.48 -13.52 -6.58
CA GLU A 73 17.66 -14.83 -7.23
C GLU A 73 18.51 -14.75 -8.52
N MET A 74 19.44 -13.81 -8.56
CA MET A 74 20.41 -13.63 -9.64
C MET A 74 21.81 -13.97 -9.14
N THR A 75 22.75 -14.02 -10.07
CA THR A 75 24.18 -14.09 -9.75
C THR A 75 24.95 -13.04 -10.54
N LEU A 76 26.19 -12.79 -10.13
CA LEU A 76 27.12 -11.99 -10.91
C LEU A 76 27.55 -12.81 -12.13
N VAL A 77 27.13 -12.36 -13.32
CA VAL A 77 27.38 -13.04 -14.59
C VAL A 77 28.47 -12.36 -15.42
N GLY A 78 29.03 -11.25 -14.92
CA GLY A 78 30.09 -10.57 -15.63
C GLY A 78 30.46 -9.20 -15.07
N TYR A 79 31.29 -8.49 -15.82
CA TYR A 79 31.87 -7.20 -15.47
C TYR A 79 31.72 -6.22 -16.63
N TYR A 80 31.70 -4.92 -16.36
CA TYR A 80 31.87 -3.92 -17.40
C TYR A 80 32.78 -2.79 -16.96
N GLN A 81 33.39 -2.11 -17.94
CA GLN A 81 34.16 -0.90 -17.71
C GLN A 81 34.12 0.08 -18.89
N ALA A 82 34.34 1.35 -18.59
CA ALA A 82 34.80 2.35 -19.55
C ALA A 82 36.20 2.83 -19.16
N SER A 83 36.99 3.20 -20.16
CA SER A 83 38.31 3.82 -19.97
C SER A 83 38.17 5.34 -19.94
N GLU A 84 39.15 6.02 -19.34
CA GLU A 84 39.24 7.49 -19.32
C GLU A 84 39.34 8.08 -20.74
N LYS A 85 39.98 7.35 -21.66
CA LYS A 85 40.12 7.74 -23.06
C LYS A 85 39.11 7.00 -23.93
N LEU A 86 38.42 7.75 -24.79
CA LEU A 86 37.38 7.23 -25.68
C LEU A 86 37.90 6.17 -26.67
N ASP A 87 39.16 6.28 -27.08
CA ASP A 87 39.82 5.36 -28.02
C ASP A 87 40.44 4.12 -27.33
N ASP A 88 40.46 4.09 -25.98
CA ASP A 88 41.01 2.98 -25.23
C ASP A 88 39.95 1.89 -24.97
N THR A 89 39.86 0.98 -25.92
CA THR A 89 38.95 -0.17 -25.85
C THR A 89 39.56 -1.39 -25.17
N ALA A 90 40.69 -1.27 -24.45
CA ALA A 90 41.32 -2.41 -23.78
C ALA A 90 40.65 -2.72 -22.43
N LEU A 91 40.52 -4.02 -22.11
CA LEU A 91 40.13 -4.43 -20.76
C LEU A 91 41.33 -4.22 -19.81
N ALA A 92 41.15 -3.39 -18.79
CA ALA A 92 42.24 -3.00 -17.88
C ALA A 92 42.68 -4.19 -17.01
N PRO A 93 43.94 -4.26 -16.56
CA PRO A 93 44.42 -5.37 -15.72
C PRO A 93 43.62 -5.59 -14.43
N VAL A 94 43.02 -4.53 -13.88
CA VAL A 94 42.12 -4.64 -12.71
C VAL A 94 40.79 -5.28 -13.13
N GLY A 95 40.20 -4.82 -14.23
CA GLY A 95 39.00 -5.41 -14.82
C GLY A 95 39.18 -6.89 -15.17
N GLU A 96 40.35 -7.29 -15.72
CA GLU A 96 40.68 -8.69 -15.96
C GLU A 96 40.66 -9.53 -14.67
N ARG A 97 41.18 -9.00 -13.55
CA ARG A 97 41.17 -9.70 -12.26
C ARG A 97 39.77 -9.81 -11.68
N VAL A 98 38.94 -8.77 -11.77
CA VAL A 98 37.55 -8.80 -11.28
C VAL A 98 36.72 -9.76 -12.12
N ALA A 99 36.80 -9.65 -13.45
CA ALA A 99 36.14 -10.58 -14.37
C ALA A 99 36.62 -12.03 -14.13
N GLN A 100 37.91 -12.23 -13.84
CA GLN A 100 38.44 -13.55 -13.47
C GLN A 100 37.84 -14.07 -12.16
N LYS A 101 37.75 -13.26 -11.11
CA LYS A 101 37.10 -13.64 -9.83
C LYS A 101 35.63 -14.00 -10.03
N ILE A 102 34.90 -13.27 -10.88
CA ILE A 102 33.52 -13.59 -11.24
C ILE A 102 33.47 -14.93 -12.00
N ARG A 103 34.40 -15.16 -12.94
CA ARG A 103 34.50 -16.43 -13.70
C ARG A 103 34.72 -17.65 -12.81
N ASP A 104 35.49 -17.48 -11.73
CA ASP A 104 35.73 -18.56 -10.76
C ASP A 104 34.43 -19.02 -10.08
N GLN A 105 33.40 -18.15 -10.01
CA GLN A 105 32.06 -18.47 -9.49
C GLN A 105 31.02 -18.75 -10.60
N PHE A 106 31.22 -18.20 -11.79
CA PHE A 106 30.32 -18.32 -12.93
C PHE A 106 31.11 -18.58 -14.23
N SER A 107 31.15 -19.82 -14.70
CA SER A 107 32.06 -20.26 -15.78
C SER A 107 31.92 -19.50 -17.10
N ASP A 108 30.72 -18.99 -17.40
CA ASP A 108 30.41 -18.30 -18.66
C ASP A 108 30.36 -16.79 -18.45
N ALA A 109 31.18 -16.30 -17.53
CA ALA A 109 31.31 -14.88 -17.28
C ALA A 109 31.79 -14.13 -18.53
N VAL A 110 31.23 -12.95 -18.74
CA VAL A 110 31.60 -12.03 -19.81
C VAL A 110 32.07 -10.70 -19.24
N ALA A 111 33.02 -10.05 -19.90
CA ALA A 111 33.35 -8.66 -19.64
C ALA A 111 32.89 -7.78 -20.81
N PHE A 112 32.38 -6.58 -20.54
CA PHE A 112 32.13 -5.58 -21.57
C PHE A 112 33.06 -4.39 -21.39
N VAL A 113 33.78 -4.02 -22.45
CA VAL A 113 34.47 -2.73 -22.52
C VAL A 113 33.63 -1.80 -23.35
N ILE A 114 33.33 -0.63 -22.81
CA ILE A 114 32.55 0.40 -23.48
C ILE A 114 33.44 1.07 -24.53
N ASP A 115 32.94 1.10 -25.77
CA ASP A 115 33.56 1.76 -26.92
C ASP A 115 33.10 3.22 -26.94
N GLY A 116 33.94 4.12 -26.44
CA GLY A 116 33.63 5.54 -26.30
C GLY A 116 33.27 6.22 -27.62
N ASP A 117 33.91 5.81 -28.72
CA ASP A 117 33.65 6.33 -30.07
C ASP A 117 32.23 5.96 -30.56
N LYS A 118 31.66 4.87 -30.05
CA LYS A 118 30.32 4.40 -30.43
C LYS A 118 29.20 4.87 -29.51
N LEU A 119 29.51 5.42 -28.33
CA LEU A 119 28.50 5.82 -27.34
C LEU A 119 27.50 6.83 -27.92
N GLY A 120 27.93 7.71 -28.83
CA GLY A 120 27.08 8.69 -29.50
C GLY A 120 26.53 8.29 -30.88
N ALA A 121 26.78 7.06 -31.36
CA ALA A 121 26.58 6.70 -32.76
C ALA A 121 25.25 5.96 -33.07
N GLY A 122 24.40 5.73 -32.07
CA GLY A 122 23.12 5.02 -32.24
C GLY A 122 23.28 3.52 -32.47
N VAL A 123 24.47 2.98 -32.17
CA VAL A 123 24.82 1.56 -32.32
C VAL A 123 25.33 0.99 -31.00
N PRO A 124 25.28 -0.33 -30.80
CA PRO A 124 25.79 -0.94 -29.57
C PRO A 124 27.26 -0.60 -29.31
N ALA A 125 27.50 0.20 -28.28
CA ALA A 125 28.81 0.67 -27.84
C ALA A 125 29.53 -0.29 -26.87
N LEU A 126 29.25 -1.60 -26.93
CA LEU A 126 29.84 -2.59 -26.02
C LEU A 126 30.70 -3.57 -26.82
N ILE A 127 31.96 -3.73 -26.39
CA ILE A 127 32.88 -4.72 -26.92
C ILE A 127 32.92 -5.88 -25.93
N PRO A 128 32.38 -7.07 -26.30
CA PRO A 128 32.46 -8.23 -25.43
C PRO A 128 33.90 -8.74 -25.36
N TYR A 129 34.35 -9.07 -24.16
CA TYR A 129 35.59 -9.75 -23.86
C TYR A 129 35.27 -11.12 -23.29
N LEU A 130 35.89 -12.15 -23.88
CA LEU A 130 35.71 -13.53 -23.46
C LEU A 130 37.01 -14.12 -22.89
N PRO A 131 36.90 -15.03 -21.92
CA PRO A 131 38.06 -15.71 -21.36
C PRO A 131 38.69 -16.67 -22.37
N GLN A 132 40.02 -16.74 -22.41
CA GLN A 132 40.74 -17.74 -23.20
C GLN A 132 40.76 -19.10 -22.48
N PRO A 133 40.44 -20.24 -23.14
CA PRO A 133 40.26 -21.54 -22.49
C PRO A 133 41.44 -22.06 -21.65
N SER A 134 42.65 -21.59 -21.91
CA SER A 134 43.89 -22.07 -21.28
C SER A 134 44.69 -21.00 -20.54
N THR A 135 44.16 -19.78 -20.39
CA THR A 135 44.85 -18.68 -19.72
C THR A 135 43.90 -17.81 -18.87
N SER A 136 44.43 -16.98 -17.99
CA SER A 136 43.67 -15.92 -17.30
C SER A 136 43.44 -14.68 -18.17
N PHE A 137 43.90 -14.70 -19.43
CA PHE A 137 43.75 -13.57 -20.34
C PHE A 137 42.35 -13.51 -20.93
N TRP A 138 41.87 -12.29 -21.07
CA TRP A 138 40.62 -11.96 -21.72
C TRP A 138 40.93 -11.36 -23.09
N ARG A 139 40.15 -11.72 -24.11
CA ARG A 139 40.33 -11.20 -25.47
C ARG A 139 39.01 -10.64 -26.00
N PRO A 140 39.06 -9.57 -26.81
CA PRO A 140 37.86 -9.05 -27.44
C PRO A 140 37.26 -10.14 -28.33
N TYR A 141 35.94 -10.18 -28.39
CA TYR A 141 35.17 -11.08 -29.22
C TYR A 141 35.42 -10.75 -30.70
N VAL A 142 36.09 -11.65 -31.40
CA VAL A 142 36.34 -11.58 -32.84
C VAL A 142 35.62 -12.76 -33.49
N ALA A 143 34.56 -12.47 -34.23
CA ALA A 143 33.79 -13.46 -34.99
C ALA A 143 33.44 -12.91 -36.38
N GLN A 144 33.02 -13.81 -37.27
CA GLN A 144 32.56 -13.43 -38.62
C GLN A 144 31.34 -12.50 -38.56
N THR A 145 30.46 -12.71 -37.58
CA THR A 145 29.32 -11.84 -37.29
C THR A 145 29.66 -10.95 -36.09
N PRO A 146 29.72 -9.62 -36.24
CA PRO A 146 30.02 -8.70 -35.14
C PRO A 146 29.06 -8.85 -33.95
N ALA A 147 29.49 -8.50 -32.75
CA ALA A 147 28.62 -8.47 -31.57
C ALA A 147 27.39 -7.58 -31.80
N PHE A 148 26.23 -7.97 -31.24
CA PHE A 148 24.98 -7.20 -31.31
C PHE A 148 24.43 -6.95 -32.73
N THR A 149 24.84 -7.76 -33.70
CA THR A 149 24.25 -7.80 -35.04
C THR A 149 23.40 -9.06 -35.21
N ALA A 150 22.48 -9.05 -36.19
CA ALA A 150 21.59 -10.18 -36.45
C ALA A 150 22.40 -11.48 -36.70
N GLY A 151 22.12 -12.53 -35.91
CA GLY A 151 22.84 -13.81 -35.98
C GLY A 151 24.14 -13.87 -35.17
N SER A 152 24.44 -12.85 -34.35
CA SER A 152 25.55 -12.88 -33.39
C SER A 152 25.21 -13.68 -32.13
N ASN A 153 26.25 -14.12 -31.41
CA ASN A 153 26.07 -14.71 -30.07
C ASN A 153 25.75 -13.65 -29.01
N PHE A 154 25.86 -12.37 -29.34
CA PHE A 154 25.49 -11.26 -28.46
C PHE A 154 24.26 -10.56 -29.04
N SER A 155 23.20 -10.45 -28.25
CA SER A 155 21.98 -9.74 -28.64
C SER A 155 21.55 -8.77 -27.55
N LEU A 156 20.89 -7.70 -27.98
CA LEU A 156 20.08 -6.86 -27.10
C LEU A 156 18.65 -7.39 -27.15
N THR A 157 18.00 -7.51 -26.00
CA THR A 157 16.57 -7.82 -25.91
C THR A 157 15.72 -6.81 -26.68
N ASN A 158 16.13 -5.53 -26.63
CA ASN A 158 15.61 -4.45 -27.44
C ASN A 158 16.71 -3.91 -28.37
N PRO A 159 16.63 -4.14 -29.69
CA PRO A 159 17.62 -3.62 -30.65
C PRO A 159 17.76 -2.09 -30.65
N ASP A 160 16.72 -1.37 -30.25
CA ASP A 160 16.70 0.10 -30.24
C ASP A 160 17.34 0.71 -28.98
N SER A 161 17.80 -0.12 -28.03
CA SER A 161 18.40 0.35 -26.77
C SER A 161 19.51 1.39 -26.97
N PRO A 162 20.45 1.27 -27.94
CA PRO A 162 21.50 2.27 -28.16
C PRO A 162 20.95 3.64 -28.58
N SER A 163 20.02 3.66 -29.55
CA SER A 163 19.37 4.88 -30.00
C SER A 163 18.55 5.51 -28.87
N ARG A 164 17.85 4.69 -28.09
CA ARG A 164 17.11 5.15 -26.91
C ARG A 164 18.03 5.69 -25.84
N ALA A 165 19.15 5.04 -25.54
CA ALA A 165 20.12 5.51 -24.55
C ALA A 165 20.65 6.91 -24.88
N ILE A 166 20.95 7.15 -26.16
CA ILE A 166 21.37 8.48 -26.65
C ILE A 166 20.25 9.50 -26.50
N THR A 167 19.02 9.18 -26.91
CA THR A 167 17.86 10.06 -26.71
C THR A 167 17.68 10.38 -25.22
N LEU A 168 17.79 9.38 -24.35
CA LEU A 168 17.64 9.52 -22.91
C LEU A 168 18.76 10.36 -22.26
N VAL A 169 20.00 10.23 -22.73
CA VAL A 169 21.12 11.08 -22.28
C VAL A 169 21.02 12.49 -22.86
N ARG A 170 20.78 12.62 -24.16
CA ARG A 170 20.79 13.89 -24.88
C ARG A 170 19.57 14.76 -24.57
N ASP A 171 18.38 14.16 -24.58
CA ASP A 171 17.12 14.89 -24.52
C ASP A 171 16.59 14.96 -23.08
N HIS A 172 17.00 14.02 -22.24
CA HIS A 172 16.56 13.96 -20.84
C HIS A 172 17.71 14.01 -19.84
N ASN A 173 19.00 13.93 -20.17
CA ASN A 173 20.07 13.87 -19.16
C ASN A 173 19.99 12.66 -18.17
N LEU A 174 19.58 11.46 -18.65
CA LEU A 174 19.40 10.22 -17.80
C LEU A 174 20.63 9.61 -17.17
N HIS A 175 21.76 10.21 -17.41
CA HIS A 175 23.01 9.85 -16.79
C HIS A 175 23.23 10.63 -15.49
N GLU A 176 22.76 11.87 -15.34
CA GLU A 176 23.09 12.70 -14.17
C GLU A 176 22.35 12.26 -12.89
N LYS A 177 21.20 11.58 -13.02
CA LYS A 177 20.37 11.15 -11.88
C LYS A 177 20.51 9.67 -11.56
N PHE A 178 21.42 9.04 -12.28
CA PHE A 178 21.91 7.71 -12.03
C PHE A 178 23.04 7.80 -10.99
N GLY A 179 23.11 6.85 -10.06
CA GLY A 179 24.13 6.84 -9.01
C GLY A 179 24.90 5.53 -8.97
N ASP A 180 26.21 5.60 -8.74
CA ASP A 180 27.06 4.45 -8.45
C ASP A 180 27.43 4.35 -6.96
N PHE A 181 28.28 3.38 -6.61
CA PHE A 181 28.68 3.19 -5.22
C PHE A 181 29.54 4.34 -4.71
N ASP A 182 30.37 4.95 -5.55
CA ASP A 182 31.17 6.12 -5.15
C ASP A 182 30.25 7.31 -4.85
N ASP A 183 29.23 7.56 -5.67
CA ASP A 183 28.20 8.57 -5.40
C ASP A 183 27.48 8.31 -4.06
N HIS A 184 27.19 7.04 -3.75
CA HIS A 184 26.57 6.65 -2.48
C HIS A 184 27.49 6.88 -1.27
N LEU A 185 28.81 6.72 -1.44
CA LEU A 185 29.76 6.99 -0.37
C LEU A 185 29.89 8.49 -0.08
N GLU A 186 29.63 9.34 -1.07
CA GLU A 186 29.57 10.80 -0.92
C GLU A 186 28.20 11.28 -0.41
N ASP A 187 27.11 10.67 -0.88
CA ASP A 187 25.73 10.90 -0.44
C ASP A 187 24.98 9.57 -0.23
N VAL A 188 24.86 9.18 1.04
CA VAL A 188 24.20 7.94 1.46
C VAL A 188 22.70 7.86 1.09
N THR A 189 22.09 8.97 0.63
CA THR A 189 20.69 8.98 0.15
C THR A 189 20.53 8.45 -1.28
N ILE A 190 21.63 8.31 -2.01
CA ILE A 190 21.67 7.75 -3.36
C ILE A 190 21.60 6.22 -3.23
N ASP A 191 20.46 5.60 -3.57
CA ASP A 191 20.40 4.14 -3.66
C ASP A 191 20.83 3.65 -5.03
N TRP A 192 22.14 3.52 -5.15
CA TRP A 192 22.88 2.95 -6.27
C TRP A 192 22.52 1.48 -6.58
N LEU A 193 21.81 0.78 -5.66
CA LEU A 193 21.38 -0.60 -5.87
C LEU A 193 19.99 -0.70 -6.54
N ARG A 194 19.06 0.27 -6.41
CA ARG A 194 17.64 0.08 -6.84
C ARG A 194 17.02 1.13 -7.78
N ASN A 195 17.26 2.44 -7.64
CA ASN A 195 16.64 3.53 -8.44
C ASN A 195 15.07 3.67 -8.34
N LYS A 196 14.55 4.85 -7.92
CA LYS A 196 13.17 5.16 -7.41
C LYS A 196 11.98 4.99 -8.40
N ALA A 197 10.73 4.94 -7.89
CA ALA A 197 9.49 4.85 -8.70
C ALA A 197 8.77 6.21 -8.87
N SER A 198 8.27 6.50 -10.08
CA SER A 198 7.50 7.73 -10.39
C SER A 198 6.22 7.44 -11.16
N PHE A 199 5.20 8.28 -10.94
CA PHE A 199 3.90 8.21 -11.61
C PHE A 199 3.57 9.56 -12.26
N LYS A 200 3.07 9.54 -13.49
CA LYS A 200 2.53 10.71 -14.18
C LYS A 200 1.10 10.46 -14.63
N GLY A 201 0.18 11.37 -14.34
CA GLY A 201 -1.20 11.31 -14.79
C GLY A 201 -2.15 12.01 -13.84
N THR A 202 -3.44 11.67 -13.89
CA THR A 202 -4.44 12.28 -13.02
C THR A 202 -4.39 11.71 -11.60
N LEU A 203 -4.32 12.58 -10.60
CA LEU A 203 -4.46 12.22 -9.19
C LEU A 203 -5.76 12.83 -8.64
N VAL A 204 -6.53 12.05 -7.92
CA VAL A 204 -7.78 12.48 -7.29
C VAL A 204 -7.68 12.24 -5.80
N HIS A 205 -7.98 13.24 -4.97
CA HIS A 205 -8.06 13.04 -3.53
C HIS A 205 -9.03 14.03 -2.87
N CYS A 206 -9.31 13.82 -1.58
CA CYS A 206 -10.09 14.74 -0.77
C CYS A 206 -9.21 15.24 0.39
N PRO A 207 -8.55 16.41 0.28
CA PRO A 207 -7.61 16.87 1.30
C PRO A 207 -8.29 17.28 2.61
N SER A 208 -9.55 17.73 2.51
CA SER A 208 -10.40 18.10 3.64
C SER A 208 -11.87 17.82 3.34
N LEU A 209 -12.73 17.85 4.37
CA LEU A 209 -14.16 17.60 4.25
C LEU A 209 -14.81 18.59 3.25
N GLY A 210 -15.62 18.07 2.33
CA GLY A 210 -16.29 18.85 1.29
C GLY A 210 -15.39 19.28 0.12
N GLN A 211 -14.10 18.98 0.16
CA GLN A 211 -13.16 19.27 -0.92
C GLN A 211 -12.79 18.00 -1.70
N LEU A 212 -12.78 18.12 -3.02
CA LEU A 212 -12.26 17.12 -3.94
C LEU A 212 -11.36 17.84 -4.95
N GLU A 213 -10.12 17.39 -5.06
CA GLU A 213 -9.15 17.92 -6.01
C GLU A 213 -8.91 16.87 -7.11
N ILE A 214 -8.94 17.35 -8.36
CA ILE A 214 -8.55 16.60 -9.54
C ILE A 214 -7.28 17.26 -10.05
N LEU A 215 -6.14 16.64 -9.76
CA LEU A 215 -4.82 17.10 -10.16
C LEU A 215 -4.48 16.45 -11.50
N GLU A 216 -4.88 17.12 -12.58
CA GLU A 216 -4.67 16.65 -13.96
C GLU A 216 -3.20 16.76 -14.35
N ASP A 217 -2.69 15.75 -15.06
CA ASP A 217 -1.31 15.66 -15.54
C ASP A 217 -0.27 16.06 -14.47
N HIS A 218 -0.28 15.39 -13.33
CA HIS A 218 0.68 15.62 -12.24
C HIS A 218 1.74 14.52 -12.19
N LEU A 219 2.95 14.91 -11.75
CA LEU A 219 4.02 14.00 -11.38
C LEU A 219 3.95 13.70 -9.88
N LEU A 220 4.07 12.43 -9.51
CA LEU A 220 4.17 11.95 -8.14
C LEU A 220 5.41 11.05 -8.00
N LEU A 221 6.26 11.36 -7.04
CA LEU A 221 7.49 10.59 -6.75
C LEU A 221 7.35 9.84 -5.42
N VAL A 222 7.81 8.59 -5.40
CA VAL A 222 7.80 7.74 -4.20
C VAL A 222 9.22 7.25 -3.92
N ASP A 223 9.66 7.39 -2.68
CA ASP A 223 10.91 6.80 -2.23
C ASP A 223 10.79 5.27 -2.02
N GLN A 224 11.89 4.64 -1.61
CA GLN A 224 11.94 3.19 -1.46
C GLN A 224 11.29 2.67 -0.18
N GLN A 225 11.15 3.55 0.80
CA GLN A 225 10.41 3.27 2.02
C GLN A 225 8.90 3.42 1.79
N GLY A 226 8.50 3.88 0.59
CA GLY A 226 7.12 4.00 0.18
C GLY A 226 6.46 5.31 0.59
N PHE A 227 7.23 6.36 0.85
CA PHE A 227 6.72 7.69 1.13
C PHE A 227 6.75 8.57 -0.12
N ILE A 228 5.71 9.39 -0.28
CA ILE A 228 5.64 10.39 -1.33
C ILE A 228 6.68 11.47 -1.02
N THR A 229 7.55 11.79 -1.97
CA THR A 229 8.57 12.83 -1.81
C THR A 229 8.22 14.11 -2.55
N TYR A 230 7.42 14.01 -3.61
CA TYR A 230 7.02 15.14 -4.45
C TYR A 230 5.67 14.88 -5.12
N VAL A 231 4.88 15.94 -5.24
CA VAL A 231 3.66 16.01 -6.06
C VAL A 231 3.60 17.40 -6.69
N GLY A 232 3.42 17.49 -8.00
CA GLY A 232 3.26 18.78 -8.69
C GLY A 232 2.81 18.64 -10.13
N PRO A 233 2.35 19.73 -10.78
CA PRO A 233 1.96 19.74 -12.19
C PRO A 233 3.11 19.21 -13.04
N ALA A 234 2.84 18.30 -13.97
CA ALA A 234 3.89 17.65 -14.75
C ALA A 234 4.67 18.65 -15.60
N ASP A 235 4.07 19.76 -16.01
CA ASP A 235 4.67 20.85 -16.80
C ASP A 235 5.44 21.90 -15.96
N SER A 236 5.36 21.83 -14.63
CA SER A 236 6.13 22.75 -13.77
C SER A 236 7.63 22.55 -13.93
N GLU A 237 8.41 23.61 -13.72
CA GLU A 237 9.88 23.58 -13.83
C GLU A 237 10.48 22.44 -12.98
N ALA A 238 10.08 22.32 -11.72
CA ALA A 238 10.54 21.24 -10.85
C ALA A 238 10.15 19.83 -11.36
N SER A 239 8.92 19.64 -11.85
CA SER A 239 8.52 18.35 -12.44
C SER A 239 9.26 18.05 -13.74
N GLN A 240 9.52 19.07 -14.56
CA GLN A 240 10.33 18.94 -15.78
C GLN A 240 11.79 18.68 -15.43
N ASP A 241 12.31 19.21 -14.33
CA ASP A 241 13.63 18.89 -13.81
C ASP A 241 13.69 17.42 -13.40
N PHE A 242 12.64 16.90 -12.72
CA PHE A 242 12.47 15.49 -12.32
C PHE A 242 12.14 14.52 -13.47
N LEU A 243 11.47 14.97 -14.53
CA LEU A 243 11.15 14.15 -15.72
C LEU A 243 12.27 14.18 -16.75
N GLY A 244 12.92 15.32 -16.84
CA GLY A 244 14.27 15.46 -17.32
C GLY A 244 15.26 14.99 -16.27
N GLU A 245 14.83 14.41 -15.12
CA GLU A 245 15.62 13.52 -14.25
C GLU A 245 15.39 12.07 -14.60
N SER A 246 16.48 11.35 -14.63
CA SER A 246 16.67 10.59 -15.82
C SER A 246 17.39 9.32 -15.40
N GLY A 247 16.69 8.20 -15.59
CA GLY A 247 16.90 6.96 -14.84
C GLY A 247 15.80 6.70 -13.80
N VAL A 248 14.76 7.54 -13.73
CA VAL A 248 13.56 7.32 -12.89
C VAL A 248 12.49 6.56 -13.71
N PRO A 249 12.17 5.29 -13.40
CA PRO A 249 11.03 4.60 -13.99
C PRO A 249 9.73 5.41 -13.87
N LEU A 250 9.23 5.89 -15.01
CA LEU A 250 7.98 6.66 -15.11
C LEU A 250 6.82 5.77 -15.52
N THR A 251 5.87 5.58 -14.61
CA THR A 251 4.57 4.99 -14.91
C THR A 251 3.62 6.09 -15.34
N THR A 252 3.33 6.17 -16.64
CA THR A 252 2.30 7.10 -17.15
C THR A 252 0.94 6.42 -17.09
N LEU A 253 -0.01 7.03 -16.40
CA LEU A 253 -1.40 6.57 -16.35
C LEU A 253 -2.09 6.89 -17.69
N PRO A 254 -2.93 5.98 -18.22
CA PRO A 254 -3.82 6.30 -19.32
C PRO A 254 -4.72 7.50 -18.98
N SER A 255 -5.12 8.28 -19.97
CA SER A 255 -6.04 9.43 -19.79
C SER A 255 -7.40 9.03 -19.20
N GLY A 256 -7.81 7.78 -19.44
CA GLY A 256 -9.01 7.16 -18.86
C GLY A 256 -8.85 6.62 -17.44
N SER A 257 -7.73 6.93 -16.77
CA SER A 257 -7.40 6.43 -15.43
C SER A 257 -6.98 7.55 -14.47
N PHE A 258 -7.17 7.31 -13.19
CA PHE A 258 -6.66 8.17 -12.11
C PHE A 258 -6.13 7.35 -10.94
N LEU A 259 -5.21 7.94 -10.16
CA LEU A 259 -4.87 7.46 -8.83
C LEU A 259 -5.79 8.10 -7.79
N LEU A 260 -6.20 7.30 -6.81
CA LEU A 260 -6.97 7.71 -5.64
C LEU A 260 -6.33 7.09 -4.40
N PRO A 261 -6.35 7.72 -3.21
CA PRO A 261 -5.93 7.04 -1.99
C PRO A 261 -6.76 5.77 -1.73
N THR A 262 -6.17 4.75 -1.13
CA THR A 262 -6.91 3.53 -0.76
C THR A 262 -8.00 3.81 0.26
N PHE A 263 -9.01 2.93 0.31
CA PHE A 263 -10.09 3.07 1.27
C PHE A 263 -9.66 2.64 2.67
N CYS A 264 -10.25 3.28 3.68
CA CYS A 264 -10.14 2.92 5.09
C CYS A 264 -11.47 2.32 5.55
N ASP A 265 -11.42 1.09 6.06
CA ASP A 265 -12.55 0.44 6.72
C ASP A 265 -12.33 0.46 8.24
N LEU A 266 -13.10 1.29 8.94
CA LEU A 266 -12.94 1.52 10.37
C LEU A 266 -13.63 0.46 11.23
N HIS A 267 -14.38 -0.48 10.65
CA HIS A 267 -15.05 -1.49 11.45
C HIS A 267 -15.45 -2.71 10.61
N LEU A 268 -14.85 -3.87 10.90
CA LEU A 268 -15.16 -5.14 10.27
C LEU A 268 -14.93 -6.30 11.25
N HIS A 269 -15.90 -7.21 11.44
CA HIS A 269 -15.68 -8.44 12.20
C HIS A 269 -15.12 -9.55 11.30
N ALA A 270 -13.81 -9.78 11.40
CA ALA A 270 -13.12 -10.75 10.56
C ALA A 270 -13.69 -12.18 10.67
N PRO A 271 -14.07 -12.70 11.86
CA PRO A 271 -14.62 -14.05 11.98
C PRO A 271 -15.94 -14.21 11.25
N GLN A 272 -16.71 -13.13 11.14
CA GLN A 272 -18.05 -13.15 10.59
C GLN A 272 -18.06 -13.17 9.06
N PHE A 273 -16.91 -12.91 8.42
CA PHE A 273 -16.72 -13.16 6.99
C PHE A 273 -17.08 -14.61 6.59
N LEU A 274 -16.97 -15.56 7.52
CA LEU A 274 -17.34 -16.97 7.33
C LEU A 274 -18.78 -17.17 6.82
N PHE A 275 -19.71 -16.29 7.22
CA PHE A 275 -21.14 -16.41 6.88
C PHE A 275 -21.72 -15.14 6.25
N GLN A 276 -20.87 -14.23 5.78
CA GLN A 276 -21.25 -12.97 5.14
C GLN A 276 -22.44 -13.13 4.19
N GLY A 277 -23.46 -12.28 4.37
CA GLY A 277 -24.66 -12.27 3.52
C GLY A 277 -25.76 -13.26 3.94
N THR A 278 -25.67 -13.87 5.11
CA THR A 278 -26.69 -14.79 5.64
C THR A 278 -27.26 -14.35 6.99
N GLY A 279 -28.49 -14.78 7.31
CA GLY A 279 -29.13 -14.54 8.62
C GLY A 279 -29.74 -13.14 8.84
N LEU A 280 -29.60 -12.20 7.91
CA LEU A 280 -29.99 -10.78 8.09
C LEU A 280 -31.49 -10.48 8.22
N HIS A 281 -32.35 -11.50 8.14
CA HIS A 281 -33.80 -11.35 8.37
C HIS A 281 -34.17 -11.48 9.86
N LEU A 282 -33.21 -11.89 10.70
CA LEU A 282 -33.39 -12.08 12.13
C LEU A 282 -33.10 -10.76 12.89
N PRO A 283 -33.75 -10.52 14.05
CA PRO A 283 -33.34 -9.47 14.98
C PRO A 283 -31.89 -9.64 15.47
N LEU A 284 -31.20 -8.54 15.79
CA LEU A 284 -29.77 -8.52 16.15
C LEU A 284 -29.39 -9.59 17.19
N MET A 285 -30.11 -9.66 18.31
CA MET A 285 -29.81 -10.60 19.39
C MET A 285 -29.99 -12.07 18.99
N GLN A 286 -30.94 -12.37 18.09
CA GLN A 286 -31.13 -13.72 17.55
C GLN A 286 -30.02 -14.05 16.55
N TRP A 287 -29.68 -13.11 15.67
CA TRP A 287 -28.61 -13.25 14.70
C TRP A 287 -27.24 -13.49 15.35
N LEU A 288 -26.91 -12.74 16.42
CA LEU A 288 -25.68 -12.93 17.20
C LEU A 288 -25.56 -14.36 17.75
N ASN A 289 -26.64 -14.87 18.34
CA ASN A 289 -26.67 -16.21 18.94
C ASN A 289 -26.66 -17.33 17.87
N GLU A 290 -27.37 -17.15 16.77
CA GLU A 290 -27.51 -18.19 15.74
C GLU A 290 -26.33 -18.28 14.79
N TYR A 291 -25.66 -17.16 14.50
CA TYR A 291 -24.62 -17.05 13.49
C TYR A 291 -23.30 -16.56 14.08
N ALA A 292 -23.24 -15.34 14.63
CA ALA A 292 -21.97 -14.68 14.97
C ALA A 292 -21.14 -15.48 15.99
N PHE A 293 -21.70 -15.82 17.15
CA PHE A 293 -20.96 -16.57 18.18
C PHE A 293 -20.56 -17.98 17.71
N LYS A 294 -21.34 -18.61 16.83
CA LYS A 294 -21.00 -19.94 16.30
C LYS A 294 -19.84 -19.87 15.32
N ALA A 295 -19.80 -18.84 14.48
CA ALA A 295 -18.69 -18.60 13.58
C ALA A 295 -17.40 -18.33 14.36
N GLU A 296 -17.46 -17.43 15.34
CA GLU A 296 -16.32 -17.06 16.19
C GLU A 296 -15.75 -18.29 16.94
N GLU A 297 -16.59 -19.10 17.60
CA GLU A 297 -16.16 -20.37 18.22
C GLU A 297 -15.62 -21.40 17.22
N SER A 298 -16.22 -21.48 16.02
CA SER A 298 -15.77 -22.43 15.00
C SER A 298 -14.37 -22.11 14.53
N LEU A 299 -14.00 -20.83 14.41
CA LEU A 299 -12.64 -20.43 14.06
C LEU A 299 -11.66 -20.68 15.22
N ASP A 300 -12.09 -20.40 16.46
CA ASP A 300 -11.26 -20.64 17.65
C ASP A 300 -10.93 -22.11 17.88
N SER A 301 -11.83 -23.01 17.47
CA SER A 301 -11.62 -24.45 17.55
C SER A 301 -10.90 -25.06 16.34
N GLN A 302 -10.77 -24.32 15.23
CA GLN A 302 -10.23 -24.83 13.96
C GLN A 302 -9.26 -23.84 13.30
N PRO A 303 -7.97 -23.83 13.70
CA PRO A 303 -6.97 -22.92 13.15
C PRO A 303 -6.83 -22.95 11.62
N GLU A 304 -6.96 -24.13 10.99
CA GLU A 304 -6.90 -24.26 9.52
C GLU A 304 -8.08 -23.54 8.84
N LEU A 305 -9.27 -23.56 9.46
CA LEU A 305 -10.42 -22.81 8.96
C LEU A 305 -10.19 -21.31 9.13
N ALA A 306 -9.62 -20.87 10.26
CA ALA A 306 -9.25 -19.47 10.48
C ALA A 306 -8.24 -18.98 9.43
N GLU A 307 -7.20 -19.76 9.12
CA GLU A 307 -6.23 -19.45 8.07
C GLU A 307 -6.91 -19.29 6.70
N LEU A 308 -7.82 -20.19 6.35
CA LEU A 308 -8.56 -20.13 5.08
C LEU A 308 -9.45 -18.89 5.00
N VAL A 309 -10.23 -18.61 6.05
CA VAL A 309 -11.17 -17.48 6.11
C VAL A 309 -10.41 -16.17 6.07
N TYR A 310 -9.38 -15.99 6.90
CA TYR A 310 -8.65 -14.73 6.99
C TYR A 310 -7.76 -14.44 5.79
N ARG A 311 -7.18 -15.48 5.15
CA ARG A 311 -6.48 -15.30 3.87
C ARG A 311 -7.44 -14.79 2.79
N ARG A 312 -8.62 -15.40 2.67
CA ARG A 312 -9.64 -14.97 1.68
C ARG A 312 -10.17 -13.57 1.98
N LEU A 313 -10.36 -13.24 3.26
CA LEU A 313 -10.74 -11.89 3.69
C LEU A 313 -9.67 -10.87 3.26
N ALA A 314 -8.40 -11.11 3.57
CA ALA A 314 -7.31 -10.22 3.21
C ALA A 314 -7.18 -10.03 1.68
N GLU A 315 -7.27 -11.11 0.91
CA GLU A 315 -7.29 -11.05 -0.56
C GLU A 315 -8.48 -10.21 -1.09
N ARG A 316 -9.67 -10.38 -0.48
CA ARG A 316 -10.87 -9.65 -0.88
C ARG A 316 -10.80 -8.17 -0.53
N LEU A 317 -10.27 -7.81 0.64
CA LEU A 317 -10.03 -6.43 1.05
C LEU A 317 -9.07 -5.71 0.09
N ARG A 318 -7.96 -6.37 -0.29
CA ARG A 318 -7.03 -5.87 -1.32
C ARG A 318 -7.78 -5.61 -2.62
N ASP A 319 -8.54 -6.59 -3.10
CA ASP A 319 -9.26 -6.49 -4.38
C ASP A 319 -10.36 -5.41 -4.34
N ALA A 320 -10.97 -5.17 -3.18
CA ALA A 320 -11.93 -4.09 -2.95
C ALA A 320 -11.26 -2.71 -2.81
N GLY A 321 -9.93 -2.64 -2.67
CA GLY A 321 -9.20 -1.38 -2.52
C GLY A 321 -9.04 -0.86 -1.10
N THR A 322 -9.34 -1.70 -0.11
CA THR A 322 -9.15 -1.36 1.30
C THR A 322 -7.66 -1.44 1.62
N GLY A 323 -7.07 -0.28 1.92
CA GLY A 323 -5.66 -0.18 2.28
C GLY A 323 -5.40 -0.14 3.78
N ALA A 324 -6.38 0.32 4.55
CA ALA A 324 -6.38 0.26 6.00
C ALA A 324 -7.69 -0.36 6.52
N VAL A 325 -7.60 -1.27 7.49
CA VAL A 325 -8.77 -1.92 8.09
C VAL A 325 -8.63 -2.06 9.61
N LEU A 326 -9.71 -1.77 10.34
CA LEU A 326 -9.83 -1.97 11.79
C LEU A 326 -10.75 -3.17 12.06
N LEU A 327 -10.15 -4.23 12.60
CA LEU A 327 -10.70 -5.58 12.62
C LEU A 327 -11.08 -6.00 14.04
N PHE A 328 -12.34 -6.41 14.20
CA PHE A 328 -12.80 -7.21 15.33
C PHE A 328 -12.47 -8.68 15.04
N GLY A 329 -11.76 -9.30 15.97
CA GLY A 329 -11.35 -10.69 15.91
C GLY A 329 -12.22 -11.60 16.75
N THR A 330 -11.65 -12.68 17.28
CA THR A 330 -12.30 -13.58 18.27
C THR A 330 -11.76 -13.32 19.68
N ILE A 331 -12.22 -14.07 20.69
CA ILE A 331 -11.62 -14.03 22.05
C ILE A 331 -10.27 -14.78 22.14
N ASN A 332 -9.91 -15.59 21.14
CA ASN A 332 -8.71 -16.43 21.20
C ASN A 332 -7.46 -15.74 20.63
N THR A 333 -6.38 -15.68 21.40
CA THR A 333 -5.11 -15.06 20.99
C THR A 333 -4.52 -15.67 19.72
N THR A 334 -4.49 -17.00 19.60
CA THR A 334 -3.90 -17.70 18.45
C THR A 334 -4.66 -17.40 17.16
N THR A 335 -5.99 -17.47 17.20
CA THR A 335 -6.85 -17.12 16.05
C THR A 335 -6.58 -15.71 15.55
N ASN A 336 -6.41 -14.75 16.46
CA ASN A 336 -6.12 -13.36 16.11
C ASN A 336 -4.70 -13.14 15.57
N LEU A 337 -3.72 -13.94 16.01
CA LEU A 337 -2.38 -13.93 15.41
C LEU A 337 -2.39 -14.47 13.98
N ILE A 338 -3.25 -15.45 13.67
CA ILE A 338 -3.48 -15.92 12.29
C ILE A 338 -4.05 -14.79 11.43
N LEU A 339 -5.04 -14.05 11.94
CA LEU A 339 -5.60 -12.88 11.28
C LEU A 339 -4.53 -11.81 10.99
N ALA A 340 -3.75 -11.45 12.02
CA ALA A 340 -2.63 -10.50 11.89
C ALA A 340 -1.62 -10.95 10.82
N LYS A 341 -1.25 -12.23 10.82
CA LYS A 341 -0.34 -12.80 9.81
C LYS A 341 -0.91 -12.69 8.40
N ALA A 342 -2.21 -12.99 8.22
CA ALA A 342 -2.85 -12.94 6.91
C ALA A 342 -2.83 -11.51 6.33
N MET A 343 -3.14 -10.50 7.14
CA MET A 343 -3.11 -9.09 6.72
C MET A 343 -1.70 -8.61 6.38
N GLN A 344 -0.70 -8.93 7.23
CA GLN A 344 0.70 -8.60 6.98
C GLN A 344 1.22 -9.27 5.70
N THR A 345 0.81 -10.52 5.44
CA THR A 345 1.24 -11.29 4.25
C THR A 345 0.69 -10.70 2.96
N VAL A 346 -0.58 -10.27 2.95
CA VAL A 346 -1.18 -9.62 1.77
C VAL A 346 -0.65 -8.19 1.58
N GLY A 347 -0.19 -7.55 2.66
CA GLY A 347 0.38 -6.20 2.62
C GLY A 347 -0.67 -5.10 2.86
N ILE A 348 -1.73 -5.39 3.61
CA ILE A 348 -2.75 -4.39 4.00
C ILE A 348 -2.40 -3.84 5.39
N ARG A 349 -2.62 -2.54 5.60
CA ARG A 349 -2.49 -1.95 6.93
C ARG A 349 -3.67 -2.41 7.80
N ALA A 350 -3.41 -3.16 8.87
CA ALA A 350 -4.47 -3.73 9.68
C ALA A 350 -4.30 -3.44 11.16
N PHE A 351 -5.39 -3.08 11.81
CA PHE A 351 -5.48 -2.89 13.24
C PHE A 351 -6.30 -4.04 13.79
N VAL A 352 -5.65 -5.04 14.36
CA VAL A 352 -6.28 -6.31 14.74
C VAL A 352 -6.63 -6.30 16.22
N GLY A 353 -7.90 -6.55 16.52
CA GLY A 353 -8.40 -6.61 17.88
C GLY A 353 -8.78 -8.01 18.33
N LYS A 354 -8.06 -8.55 19.31
CA LYS A 354 -8.56 -9.69 20.10
C LYS A 354 -9.71 -9.19 20.97
N LEU A 355 -10.88 -9.81 20.84
CA LEU A 355 -12.05 -9.45 21.64
C LEU A 355 -11.78 -9.70 23.12
N SER A 356 -12.28 -8.80 23.95
CA SER A 356 -12.37 -8.98 25.39
C SER A 356 -13.83 -9.05 25.82
N MET A 357 -14.18 -10.13 26.53
CA MET A 357 -15.53 -10.39 27.00
C MET A 357 -15.53 -11.39 28.17
N ASP A 358 -15.93 -10.96 29.36
CA ASP A 358 -16.08 -11.78 30.57
C ASP A 358 -17.53 -11.88 31.06
N ILE A 359 -18.49 -11.36 30.27
CA ILE A 359 -19.94 -11.54 30.42
C ILE A 359 -20.50 -11.98 29.07
N SER A 360 -21.30 -13.05 29.03
CA SER A 360 -21.86 -13.55 27.77
C SER A 360 -23.19 -14.25 28.00
N SER A 361 -24.15 -14.06 27.08
CA SER A 361 -25.38 -14.85 27.03
C SER A 361 -25.12 -16.31 26.62
N ARG A 362 -23.92 -16.61 26.12
CA ARG A 362 -23.52 -17.93 25.65
C ARG A 362 -22.37 -18.47 26.53
N PRO A 363 -22.65 -19.37 27.48
CA PRO A 363 -21.63 -19.84 28.44
C PRO A 363 -20.44 -20.57 27.83
N THR A 364 -20.56 -21.06 26.59
CA THR A 364 -19.45 -21.71 25.85
C THR A 364 -18.48 -20.71 25.23
N TYR A 365 -18.87 -19.44 25.12
CA TYR A 365 -18.09 -18.39 24.50
C TYR A 365 -17.98 -17.16 25.40
N ILE A 366 -17.05 -17.25 26.35
CA ILE A 366 -16.79 -16.25 27.39
C ILE A 366 -15.38 -16.45 27.93
N GLU A 367 -14.71 -15.38 28.35
CA GLU A 367 -13.44 -15.50 29.07
C GLU A 367 -13.70 -15.75 30.57
N PRO A 368 -12.85 -16.54 31.26
CA PRO A 368 -13.16 -16.98 32.63
C PRO A 368 -13.26 -15.85 33.68
N SER A 369 -12.60 -14.71 33.43
CA SER A 369 -12.60 -13.55 34.32
C SER A 369 -11.95 -12.34 33.62
N ALA A 370 -12.20 -11.14 34.15
CA ALA A 370 -11.47 -9.92 33.78
C ALA A 370 -9.94 -10.12 33.76
N THR A 371 -9.37 -10.71 34.82
CA THR A 371 -7.92 -10.98 34.89
C THR A 371 -7.43 -11.89 33.77
N SER A 372 -8.19 -12.93 33.42
CA SER A 372 -7.81 -13.80 32.30
C SER A 372 -7.88 -13.07 30.97
N SER A 373 -8.89 -12.21 30.78
CA SER A 373 -9.06 -11.41 29.56
C SER A 373 -7.99 -10.35 29.38
N LEU A 374 -7.58 -9.68 30.45
CA LEU A 374 -6.48 -8.71 30.45
C LEU A 374 -5.15 -9.38 30.10
N ARG A 375 -4.88 -10.55 30.68
CA ARG A 375 -3.67 -11.32 30.36
C ARG A 375 -3.65 -11.75 28.90
N SER A 376 -4.75 -12.30 28.38
CA SER A 376 -4.81 -12.74 26.97
C SER A 376 -4.72 -11.56 26.00
N ALA A 377 -5.27 -10.39 26.35
CA ALA A 377 -5.11 -9.15 25.59
C ALA A 377 -3.65 -8.67 25.57
N GLU A 378 -2.95 -8.71 26.71
CA GLU A 378 -1.53 -8.39 26.79
C GLU A 378 -0.66 -9.38 25.98
N GLU A 379 -0.91 -10.68 26.12
CA GLU A 379 -0.26 -11.73 25.32
C GLU A 379 -0.46 -11.51 23.81
N PHE A 380 -1.66 -11.12 23.39
CA PHE A 380 -1.96 -10.79 22.00
C PHE A 380 -1.19 -9.55 21.52
N ILE A 381 -1.13 -8.48 22.33
CA ILE A 381 -0.37 -7.27 22.00
C ILE A 381 1.11 -7.62 21.75
N ASP A 382 1.71 -8.36 22.68
CA ASP A 382 3.12 -8.72 22.59
C ASP A 382 3.37 -9.70 21.43
N GLY A 383 2.47 -10.68 21.23
CA GLY A 383 2.51 -11.61 20.10
C GLY A 383 2.41 -10.91 18.75
N CYS A 384 1.51 -9.93 18.60
CA CYS A 384 1.33 -9.17 17.37
C CYS A 384 2.57 -8.32 17.05
N ARG A 385 3.18 -7.69 18.07
CA ARG A 385 4.43 -6.93 17.91
C ARG A 385 5.60 -7.82 17.51
N ASN A 386 5.71 -9.00 18.13
CA ASN A 386 6.72 -9.98 17.78
C ASN A 386 6.55 -10.48 16.34
N LEU A 387 5.32 -10.72 15.90
CA LEU A 387 5.00 -11.18 14.55
C LEU A 387 5.52 -10.24 13.45
N VAL A 388 5.46 -8.92 13.68
CA VAL A 388 5.95 -7.93 12.72
C VAL A 388 7.38 -7.44 13.00
N SER A 389 8.03 -7.93 14.06
CA SER A 389 9.32 -7.40 14.53
C SER A 389 10.47 -7.54 13.53
N SER A 390 10.43 -8.59 12.69
CA SER A 390 11.41 -8.84 11.63
C SER A 390 11.29 -7.90 10.42
N TYR A 391 10.19 -7.14 10.32
CA TYR A 391 10.00 -6.15 9.26
C TYR A 391 10.58 -4.80 9.68
N GLU A 392 11.14 -4.09 8.70
CA GLU A 392 11.51 -2.69 8.84
C GLU A 392 10.33 -1.86 9.35
N PRO A 393 10.55 -0.80 10.16
CA PRO A 393 9.46 -0.03 10.76
C PRO A 393 8.37 0.42 9.79
N HIS A 394 8.74 0.87 8.58
CA HIS A 394 7.79 1.30 7.55
C HIS A 394 7.01 0.13 6.91
N ARG A 395 7.49 -1.11 7.05
CA ARG A 395 6.84 -2.35 6.56
C ARG A 395 6.03 -3.08 7.62
N ARG A 396 5.97 -2.57 8.86
CA ARG A 396 5.10 -3.09 9.91
C ARG A 396 3.69 -2.56 9.66
N LEU A 397 2.88 -3.35 8.97
CA LEU A 397 1.56 -2.93 8.53
C LEU A 397 0.47 -3.35 9.52
N VAL A 398 0.78 -4.20 10.51
CA VAL A 398 -0.19 -4.71 11.47
C VAL A 398 0.11 -4.22 12.88
N GLU A 399 -0.93 -3.72 13.56
CA GLU A 399 -0.87 -3.23 14.94
C GLU A 399 -2.00 -3.86 15.79
N PRO A 400 -1.75 -4.19 17.07
CA PRO A 400 -2.78 -4.70 17.97
C PRO A 400 -3.70 -3.58 18.50
N VAL A 401 -4.94 -3.93 18.80
CA VAL A 401 -5.98 -3.01 19.32
C VAL A 401 -6.66 -3.61 20.56
N ILE A 402 -6.85 -2.79 21.58
CA ILE A 402 -7.69 -3.13 22.73
C ILE A 402 -9.16 -3.11 22.31
N THR A 403 -9.84 -4.23 22.48
CA THR A 403 -11.17 -4.45 21.89
C THR A 403 -12.14 -5.03 22.90
N PRO A 404 -12.61 -4.25 23.89
CA PRO A 404 -13.84 -4.61 24.58
C PRO A 404 -14.95 -4.74 23.53
N ARG A 405 -15.67 -5.87 23.49
CA ARG A 405 -16.66 -6.08 22.40
C ARG A 405 -17.68 -4.95 22.41
N PHE A 406 -18.35 -4.74 23.53
CA PHE A 406 -19.25 -3.64 23.86
C PHE A 406 -19.58 -3.70 25.36
N VAL A 407 -20.13 -2.63 25.95
CA VAL A 407 -20.30 -2.48 27.40
C VAL A 407 -21.02 -3.68 28.07
N PRO A 408 -22.17 -4.19 27.56
CA PRO A 408 -22.88 -5.34 28.16
C PRO A 408 -22.09 -6.64 28.32
N THR A 409 -20.96 -6.79 27.63
CA THR A 409 -20.15 -8.02 27.64
C THR A 409 -18.88 -7.94 28.49
N CYS A 410 -18.65 -6.78 29.12
CA CYS A 410 -17.46 -6.54 29.91
C CYS A 410 -17.85 -6.07 31.32
N SER A 411 -17.27 -6.70 32.34
CA SER A 411 -17.34 -6.18 33.71
C SER A 411 -16.61 -4.84 33.84
N ASP A 412 -16.96 -4.06 34.87
CA ASP A 412 -16.31 -2.77 35.13
C ASP A 412 -14.80 -2.95 35.39
N ASP A 413 -14.41 -4.02 36.08
CA ASP A 413 -13.01 -4.40 36.31
C ASP A 413 -12.26 -4.65 34.99
N LEU A 414 -12.92 -5.32 34.03
CA LEU A 414 -12.34 -5.56 32.71
C LEU A 414 -12.20 -4.25 31.93
N LEU A 415 -13.24 -3.41 31.87
CA LEU A 415 -13.21 -2.13 31.15
C LEU A 415 -12.12 -1.19 31.71
N GLN A 416 -12.05 -1.05 33.04
CA GLN A 416 -11.02 -0.25 33.71
C GLN A 416 -9.61 -0.80 33.42
N GLY A 417 -9.44 -2.11 33.47
CA GLY A 417 -8.17 -2.77 33.19
C GLY A 417 -7.73 -2.60 31.73
N LEU A 418 -8.66 -2.68 30.78
CA LEU A 418 -8.39 -2.49 29.35
C LEU A 418 -7.98 -1.06 29.04
N GLY A 419 -8.63 -0.06 29.66
CA GLY A 419 -8.24 1.35 29.53
C GLY A 419 -6.82 1.60 30.05
N LYS A 420 -6.49 1.03 31.22
CA LYS A 420 -5.11 1.06 31.74
C LYS A 420 -4.12 0.38 30.81
N LEU A 421 -4.43 -0.81 30.31
CA LEU A 421 -3.56 -1.56 29.40
C LEU A 421 -3.34 -0.82 28.07
N ALA A 422 -4.39 -0.21 27.53
CA ALA A 422 -4.32 0.60 26.31
C ALA A 422 -3.35 1.78 26.47
N HIS A 423 -3.46 2.50 27.59
CA HIS A 423 -2.55 3.59 27.95
C HIS A 423 -1.11 3.09 28.11
N ASP A 424 -0.88 2.08 28.95
CA ASP A 424 0.46 1.57 29.30
C ASP A 424 1.19 0.99 28.09
N LYS A 425 0.46 0.35 27.16
CA LYS A 425 1.03 -0.21 25.92
C LYS A 425 0.98 0.77 24.74
N GLY A 426 0.27 1.89 24.85
CA GLY A 426 0.16 2.90 23.79
C GLY A 426 -0.62 2.47 22.54
N VAL A 427 -1.55 1.51 22.68
CA VAL A 427 -2.31 0.89 21.58
C VAL A 427 -3.67 1.57 21.37
N ARG A 428 -4.29 1.34 20.21
CA ARG A 428 -5.65 1.85 19.90
C ARG A 428 -6.72 1.11 20.69
N ILE A 429 -7.89 1.73 20.74
CA ILE A 429 -9.11 1.15 21.33
C ILE A 429 -10.19 1.11 20.27
N GLN A 430 -10.96 0.03 20.23
CA GLN A 430 -12.18 -0.05 19.44
C GLN A 430 -13.29 -0.72 20.25
N SER A 431 -14.55 -0.30 20.04
CA SER A 431 -15.73 -0.94 20.62
C SER A 431 -16.99 -0.58 19.83
N HIS A 432 -18.14 -1.13 20.23
CA HIS A 432 -19.45 -0.64 19.79
C HIS A 432 -19.97 0.35 20.84
N MET A 433 -20.77 1.30 20.40
CA MET A 433 -21.42 2.27 21.26
C MET A 433 -22.81 2.62 20.72
N ALA A 434 -23.83 2.43 21.56
CA ALA A 434 -25.18 2.94 21.34
C ALA A 434 -25.73 2.62 19.92
N GLU A 435 -25.63 1.36 19.51
CA GLU A 435 -26.06 0.86 18.21
C GLU A 435 -27.57 0.60 18.17
N ALA A 436 -28.12 -0.02 19.22
CA ALA A 436 -29.51 -0.45 19.24
C ALA A 436 -30.23 0.05 20.50
N ARG A 437 -31.56 0.25 20.42
CA ARG A 437 -32.34 0.69 21.59
C ARG A 437 -32.28 -0.33 22.72
N GLU A 438 -32.37 -1.61 22.39
CA GLU A 438 -32.29 -2.70 23.37
C GLU A 438 -30.94 -2.71 24.09
N GLU A 439 -29.84 -2.49 23.36
CA GLU A 439 -28.49 -2.36 23.95
C GLU A 439 -28.41 -1.15 24.89
N VAL A 440 -28.81 0.04 24.43
CA VAL A 440 -28.79 1.27 25.25
C VAL A 440 -29.63 1.10 26.50
N GLN A 441 -30.82 0.49 26.38
CA GLN A 441 -31.69 0.24 27.52
C GLN A 441 -31.08 -0.78 28.48
N TRP A 442 -30.42 -1.83 27.97
CA TRP A 442 -29.73 -2.82 28.78
C TRP A 442 -28.64 -2.16 29.65
N VAL A 443 -27.79 -1.31 29.05
CA VAL A 443 -26.75 -0.58 29.81
C VAL A 443 -27.37 0.34 30.86
N LEU A 444 -28.45 1.06 30.52
CA LEU A 444 -29.17 1.90 31.48
C LEU A 444 -29.77 1.08 32.64
N ASP A 445 -30.36 -0.07 32.36
CA ASP A 445 -31.00 -0.90 33.39
C ASP A 445 -29.98 -1.53 34.34
N GLU A 446 -28.82 -1.97 33.83
CA GLU A 446 -27.78 -2.60 34.64
C GLU A 446 -26.85 -1.62 35.34
N ARG A 447 -26.52 -0.51 34.69
CA ARG A 447 -25.46 0.42 35.13
C ARG A 447 -25.99 1.80 35.48
N ASN A 448 -27.23 2.15 35.09
CA ASN A 448 -27.82 3.48 35.26
C ASN A 448 -26.92 4.60 34.69
N LYS A 449 -26.29 4.32 33.55
CA LYS A 449 -25.36 5.22 32.82
C LYS A 449 -25.49 4.99 31.32
N HIS A 450 -25.03 5.95 30.52
CA HIS A 450 -24.85 5.74 29.09
C HIS A 450 -23.48 5.11 28.82
N ASP A 451 -23.35 4.40 27.69
CA ASP A 451 -22.10 3.81 27.23
C ASP A 451 -20.94 4.80 27.27
N ILE A 452 -21.15 6.02 26.76
CA ILE A 452 -20.12 7.07 26.72
C ILE A 452 -19.61 7.45 28.10
N ASP A 453 -20.46 7.46 29.13
CA ASP A 453 -20.06 7.75 30.51
C ASP A 453 -19.14 6.65 31.05
N ILE A 454 -19.46 5.40 30.77
CA ILE A 454 -18.68 4.24 31.19
C ILE A 454 -17.32 4.24 30.49
N PHE A 455 -17.29 4.46 29.17
CA PHE A 455 -16.02 4.54 28.44
C PHE A 455 -15.16 5.73 28.91
N ASP A 456 -15.76 6.89 29.23
CA ASP A 456 -15.03 8.04 29.81
C ASP A 456 -14.42 7.68 31.17
N GLU A 457 -15.20 7.11 32.09
CA GLU A 457 -14.73 6.70 33.43
C GLU A 457 -13.60 5.66 33.38
N CYS A 458 -13.64 4.77 32.39
CA CYS A 458 -12.63 3.74 32.19
C CYS A 458 -11.40 4.20 31.37
N ASN A 459 -11.31 5.48 30.98
CA ASN A 459 -10.25 6.02 30.10
C ASN A 459 -10.17 5.30 28.74
N LEU A 460 -11.33 4.89 28.22
CA LEU A 460 -11.47 4.24 26.92
C LEU A 460 -11.96 5.20 25.82
N GLN A 461 -12.20 6.48 26.14
CA GLN A 461 -12.41 7.56 25.16
C GLN A 461 -11.13 8.38 25.02
N THR A 462 -10.44 8.19 23.91
CA THR A 462 -9.11 8.80 23.66
C THR A 462 -8.97 9.21 22.20
N THR A 463 -7.92 9.97 21.90
CA THR A 463 -7.52 10.30 20.51
C THR A 463 -7.15 9.07 19.66
N LYS A 464 -7.11 7.87 20.23
CA LYS A 464 -6.85 6.59 19.55
C LYS A 464 -8.04 5.62 19.63
N THR A 465 -9.24 6.14 19.93
CA THR A 465 -10.47 5.34 20.07
C THR A 465 -11.35 5.47 18.84
N VAL A 466 -11.88 4.34 18.37
CA VAL A 466 -12.91 4.28 17.33
C VAL A 466 -14.13 3.55 17.88
N GLN A 467 -15.29 4.20 17.85
CA GLN A 467 -16.56 3.63 18.30
C GLN A 467 -17.45 3.35 17.10
N ALA A 468 -17.95 2.12 16.98
CA ALA A 468 -18.85 1.75 15.89
C ALA A 468 -20.28 2.23 16.14
N HIS A 469 -20.98 2.55 15.04
CA HIS A 469 -22.41 2.90 14.98
C HIS A 469 -22.79 4.26 15.58
N CYS A 470 -22.75 4.41 16.91
CA CYS A 470 -23.09 5.65 17.62
C CYS A 470 -24.47 6.25 17.26
N THR A 471 -25.41 5.40 16.86
CA THR A 471 -26.69 5.80 16.26
C THR A 471 -27.67 6.43 17.23
N PHE A 472 -27.54 6.12 18.52
CA PHE A 472 -28.37 6.65 19.60
C PHE A 472 -27.69 7.76 20.40
N LEU A 473 -26.54 8.26 19.96
CA LEU A 473 -25.93 9.44 20.57
C LEU A 473 -26.73 10.70 20.20
N ASP A 474 -26.94 11.55 21.20
CA ASP A 474 -27.53 12.87 21.02
C ASP A 474 -26.45 13.93 20.80
N THR A 475 -26.89 15.18 20.65
CA THR A 475 -25.98 16.32 20.40
C THR A 475 -24.96 16.53 21.53
N ASP A 476 -25.32 16.29 22.80
CA ASP A 476 -24.39 16.46 23.92
C ASP A 476 -23.32 15.37 23.90
N MET A 477 -23.73 14.12 23.71
CA MET A 477 -22.83 12.98 23.59
C MET A 477 -21.90 13.09 22.37
N LEU A 478 -22.40 13.57 21.22
CA LEU A 478 -21.57 13.86 20.05
C LEU A 478 -20.57 14.99 20.32
N THR A 479 -20.98 16.02 21.06
CA THR A 479 -20.07 17.11 21.47
C THR A 479 -18.95 16.58 22.37
N ARG A 480 -19.27 15.68 23.30
CA ARG A 480 -18.28 14.99 24.14
C ARG A 480 -17.33 14.12 23.31
N MET A 481 -17.85 13.39 22.33
CA MET A 481 -17.03 12.63 21.38
C MET A 481 -16.05 13.52 20.60
N ALA A 482 -16.51 14.68 20.12
CA ALA A 482 -15.62 15.65 19.48
C ALA A 482 -14.55 16.15 20.46
N GLY A 483 -14.93 16.44 21.71
CA GLY A 483 -14.03 16.90 22.77
C GLY A 483 -12.95 15.89 23.17
N SER A 484 -13.27 14.60 23.24
CA SER A 484 -12.27 13.51 23.47
C SER A 484 -11.47 13.17 22.21
N CYS A 485 -11.88 13.75 21.07
CA CYS A 485 -11.44 13.43 19.73
C CYS A 485 -11.66 11.96 19.35
N SER A 486 -12.47 11.18 20.05
CA SER A 486 -12.75 9.80 19.62
C SER A 486 -13.45 9.79 18.26
N ALA A 487 -13.17 8.78 17.44
CA ALA A 487 -13.74 8.67 16.11
C ALA A 487 -14.97 7.77 16.08
N VAL A 488 -15.87 8.00 15.12
CA VAL A 488 -17.00 7.13 14.81
C VAL A 488 -16.70 6.32 13.55
N ALA A 489 -16.92 5.00 13.60
CA ALA A 489 -17.08 4.18 12.42
C ALA A 489 -18.57 4.15 12.03
N HIS A 490 -18.93 4.90 10.99
CA HIS A 490 -20.29 4.91 10.47
C HIS A 490 -20.53 3.68 9.60
N CYS A 491 -21.43 2.79 10.04
CA CYS A 491 -21.74 1.51 9.40
C CYS A 491 -23.16 1.51 8.81
N PRO A 492 -23.45 2.31 7.76
CA PRO A 492 -24.80 2.60 7.30
C PRO A 492 -25.59 1.36 6.84
N LEU A 493 -24.92 0.39 6.20
CA LEU A 493 -25.58 -0.82 5.74
C LEU A 493 -26.05 -1.67 6.92
N SER A 494 -25.16 -1.94 7.89
CA SER A 494 -25.50 -2.68 9.10
C SER A 494 -26.58 -1.97 9.91
N ASN A 495 -26.44 -0.66 10.11
CA ASN A 495 -27.44 0.14 10.79
C ASN A 495 -28.83 0.03 10.14
N SER A 496 -28.91 -0.08 8.81
CA SER A 496 -30.20 -0.24 8.12
C SER A 496 -30.90 -1.57 8.45
N TYR A 497 -30.16 -2.59 8.88
CA TYR A 497 -30.72 -3.88 9.34
C TYR A 497 -30.97 -3.92 10.84
N PHE A 498 -30.03 -3.39 11.64
CA PHE A 498 -29.99 -3.66 13.07
C PHE A 498 -30.17 -2.43 13.96
N SER A 499 -29.92 -1.23 13.44
CA SER A 499 -30.13 0.00 14.20
C SER A 499 -31.44 0.67 13.76
N GLU A 500 -32.41 0.67 14.66
CA GLU A 500 -33.72 1.32 14.46
C GLU A 500 -33.62 2.80 14.07
N LYS A 501 -32.44 3.41 14.22
CA LYS A 501 -32.14 4.78 13.83
C LYS A 501 -30.86 4.86 13.01
N PRO A 502 -30.83 5.67 11.94
CA PRO A 502 -29.58 5.97 11.25
C PRO A 502 -28.69 6.89 12.08
N PHE A 503 -27.37 6.73 11.95
CA PHE A 503 -26.38 7.63 12.55
C PHE A 503 -26.60 9.09 12.09
N PRO A 504 -26.62 10.07 13.00
CA PRO A 504 -26.75 11.49 12.66
C PRO A 504 -25.48 12.09 12.05
N LEU A 505 -25.12 11.63 10.84
CA LEU A 505 -23.84 11.91 10.20
C LEU A 505 -23.56 13.41 10.02
N ARG A 506 -24.51 14.18 9.45
CA ARG A 506 -24.31 15.62 9.22
C ARG A 506 -24.05 16.33 10.54
N GLU A 507 -24.86 16.05 11.56
CA GLU A 507 -24.73 16.68 12.86
C GLU A 507 -23.40 16.36 13.52
N ALA A 508 -22.93 15.11 13.43
CA ALA A 508 -21.61 14.71 13.93
C ALA A 508 -20.47 15.46 13.21
N LEU A 509 -20.54 15.58 11.88
CA LEU A 509 -19.55 16.30 11.09
C LEU A 509 -19.52 17.80 11.42
N ASP A 510 -20.69 18.42 11.58
CA ASP A 510 -20.81 19.84 11.91
C ASP A 510 -20.27 20.15 13.32
N LEU A 511 -20.34 19.19 14.24
CA LEU A 511 -19.74 19.25 15.57
C LEU A 511 -18.23 18.95 15.59
N GLY A 512 -17.64 18.56 14.46
CA GLY A 512 -16.22 18.23 14.35
C GLY A 512 -15.85 16.83 14.87
N VAL A 513 -16.82 15.92 15.01
CA VAL A 513 -16.53 14.52 15.32
C VAL A 513 -15.72 13.92 14.18
N ARG A 514 -14.66 13.16 14.51
CA ARG A 514 -13.92 12.40 13.51
C ARG A 514 -14.79 11.24 13.05
N VAL A 515 -15.10 11.16 11.76
CA VAL A 515 -15.91 10.08 11.21
C VAL A 515 -15.17 9.41 10.06
N GLY A 516 -15.22 8.08 10.02
CA GLY A 516 -14.91 7.28 8.84
C GLY A 516 -16.02 6.25 8.59
N LEU A 517 -15.83 5.40 7.58
CA LEU A 517 -16.83 4.40 7.22
C LEU A 517 -16.42 3.01 7.72
N GLY A 518 -17.42 2.21 8.11
CA GLY A 518 -17.27 0.79 8.39
C GLY A 518 -18.10 -0.05 7.43
N THR A 519 -17.62 -1.25 7.11
CA THR A 519 -18.44 -2.27 6.41
C THR A 519 -19.31 -3.04 7.38
N ASP A 520 -18.80 -3.25 8.59
CA ASP A 520 -19.39 -4.07 9.65
C ASP A 520 -19.78 -5.46 9.16
N ILE A 521 -18.88 -6.15 8.46
CA ILE A 521 -19.12 -7.57 8.14
C ILE A 521 -19.33 -8.31 9.47
N ALA A 522 -20.38 -9.12 9.65
CA ALA A 522 -21.39 -9.50 8.66
C ALA A 522 -22.75 -8.78 8.79
N GLY A 523 -22.88 -7.85 9.76
CA GLY A 523 -24.10 -7.04 9.91
C GLY A 523 -24.40 -6.23 8.65
N GLY A 524 -23.37 -5.62 8.08
CA GLY A 524 -23.33 -5.24 6.67
C GLY A 524 -22.88 -6.43 5.82
N TYR A 525 -23.61 -6.75 4.75
CA TYR A 525 -23.24 -7.87 3.87
C TYR A 525 -22.20 -7.49 2.81
N SER A 526 -21.85 -6.21 2.64
CA SER A 526 -20.93 -5.77 1.59
C SER A 526 -19.55 -5.48 2.18
N ILE A 527 -18.51 -6.09 1.60
CA ILE A 527 -17.11 -5.90 2.02
C ILE A 527 -16.47 -4.66 1.39
N ASP A 528 -17.14 -4.04 0.42
CA ASP A 528 -16.61 -2.91 -0.33
C ASP A 528 -17.06 -1.58 0.29
N ILE A 529 -16.10 -0.74 0.67
CA ILE A 529 -16.35 0.60 1.19
C ILE A 529 -17.12 1.47 0.17
N MET A 530 -17.04 1.19 -1.13
CA MET A 530 -17.91 1.85 -2.12
C MET A 530 -19.40 1.66 -1.81
N ASN A 531 -19.80 0.50 -1.27
CA ASN A 531 -21.16 0.30 -0.81
C ASN A 531 -21.47 1.16 0.43
N SER A 532 -20.61 1.16 1.44
CA SER A 532 -20.76 2.01 2.64
C SER A 532 -20.88 3.49 2.27
N MET A 533 -20.13 3.96 1.27
CA MET A 533 -20.24 5.32 0.76
C MET A 533 -21.64 5.63 0.22
N ARG A 534 -22.14 4.76 -0.66
CA ARG A 534 -23.47 4.92 -1.29
C ARG A 534 -24.59 4.87 -0.24
N GLN A 535 -24.48 3.96 0.73
CA GLN A 535 -25.47 3.84 1.80
C GLN A 535 -25.46 5.04 2.73
N ALA A 536 -24.29 5.60 3.09
CA ALA A 536 -24.22 6.81 3.91
C ALA A 536 -24.95 8.01 3.24
N VAL A 537 -24.73 8.21 1.94
CA VAL A 537 -25.47 9.24 1.18
C VAL A 537 -26.97 8.93 1.18
N ALA A 538 -27.37 7.71 0.80
CA ALA A 538 -28.79 7.33 0.73
C ALA A 538 -29.51 7.53 2.07
N VAL A 539 -28.91 7.07 3.17
CA VAL A 539 -29.43 7.22 4.53
C VAL A 539 -29.56 8.70 4.90
N SER A 540 -28.55 9.54 4.63
CA SER A 540 -28.64 10.99 4.91
C SER A 540 -29.77 11.68 4.14
N ARG A 541 -30.02 11.25 2.89
CA ARG A 541 -31.09 11.79 2.05
C ARG A 541 -32.48 11.37 2.54
N ILE A 542 -32.61 10.13 3.02
CA ILE A 542 -33.85 9.66 3.67
C ILE A 542 -34.13 10.49 4.93
N ARG A 543 -33.11 10.71 5.79
CA ARG A 543 -33.24 11.55 6.99
C ARG A 543 -33.68 12.98 6.65
N GLU A 544 -33.05 13.58 5.64
CA GLU A 544 -33.41 14.92 5.15
C GLU A 544 -34.85 14.96 4.60
N GLY A 545 -35.29 13.91 3.90
CA GLY A 545 -36.67 13.77 3.45
C GLY A 545 -37.66 13.73 4.61
N THR A 546 -37.38 12.91 5.63
CA THR A 546 -38.20 12.83 6.86
C THR A 546 -38.27 14.19 7.56
N ARG A 547 -37.14 14.88 7.72
CA ARG A 547 -37.09 16.22 8.34
C ARG A 547 -37.98 17.22 7.58
N LYS A 548 -37.88 17.25 6.25
CA LYS A 548 -38.71 18.11 5.39
C LYS A 548 -40.21 17.83 5.48
N ILE A 549 -40.59 16.57 5.74
CA ILE A 549 -42.00 16.19 5.91
C ILE A 549 -42.50 16.60 7.32
N SER A 550 -41.68 16.41 8.37
CA SER A 550 -42.06 16.76 9.73
C SER A 550 -42.10 18.27 9.98
N ASP A 551 -41.19 19.02 9.34
CA ASP A 551 -41.16 20.48 9.37
C ASP A 551 -42.24 21.03 8.41
N ASN A 552 -43.52 21.04 8.85
CA ASN A 552 -44.67 21.64 8.14
C ASN A 552 -44.56 23.18 7.94
N SER A 553 -43.37 23.75 8.16
CA SER A 553 -43.08 25.18 7.99
C SER A 553 -41.93 25.34 7.01
N SER A 554 -41.97 26.40 6.21
CA SER A 554 -40.96 26.83 5.26
C SER A 554 -39.65 27.29 5.93
N ASN A 555 -39.12 26.48 6.86
CA ASN A 555 -38.05 26.86 7.76
C ASN A 555 -36.67 26.42 7.22
N ASN A 556 -35.72 27.36 7.29
CA ASN A 556 -34.31 27.27 6.89
C ASN A 556 -33.47 26.37 7.84
N GLY A 557 -33.95 25.17 8.18
CA GLY A 557 -33.16 24.19 8.94
C GLY A 557 -31.92 23.76 8.15
N VAL A 558 -30.80 23.49 8.84
CA VAL A 558 -29.58 22.96 8.22
C VAL A 558 -29.90 21.61 7.57
N SER A 559 -29.53 21.45 6.30
CA SER A 559 -29.77 20.22 5.53
C SER A 559 -29.03 19.05 6.16
N LEU A 560 -29.73 17.95 6.45
CA LEU A 560 -29.13 16.71 6.99
C LEU A 560 -28.40 15.87 5.94
N ALA A 561 -28.53 16.24 4.66
CA ALA A 561 -27.90 15.52 3.58
C ALA A 561 -26.38 15.73 3.55
N VAL A 562 -25.65 14.66 3.19
CA VAL A 562 -24.24 14.71 2.82
C VAL A 562 -24.08 14.47 1.31
N ASP A 563 -22.96 14.94 0.76
CA ASP A 563 -22.60 14.75 -0.64
C ASP A 563 -21.64 13.56 -0.83
N TRP A 564 -21.54 13.04 -2.06
CA TRP A 564 -20.62 11.95 -2.38
C TRP A 564 -19.15 12.32 -2.14
N LYS A 565 -18.78 13.61 -2.28
CA LYS A 565 -17.45 14.14 -1.95
C LYS A 565 -17.16 14.08 -0.45
N ASP A 566 -18.13 14.47 0.38
CA ASP A 566 -18.04 14.35 1.84
C ASP A 566 -17.72 12.90 2.20
N VAL A 567 -18.47 11.96 1.60
CA VAL A 567 -18.37 10.55 1.94
C VAL A 567 -17.12 9.89 1.33
N LEU A 568 -16.64 10.34 0.18
CA LEU A 568 -15.34 9.92 -0.36
C LEU A 568 -14.18 10.39 0.53
N TYR A 569 -14.28 11.58 1.14
CA TYR A 569 -13.36 12.01 2.19
C TYR A 569 -13.41 11.06 3.39
N LEU A 570 -14.61 10.69 3.90
CA LEU A 570 -14.74 9.75 5.02
C LEU A 570 -14.16 8.37 4.70
N ALA A 571 -14.29 7.91 3.45
CA ALA A 571 -13.74 6.65 2.96
C ALA A 571 -12.22 6.64 2.81
N THR A 572 -11.59 7.82 2.72
CA THR A 572 -10.14 7.97 2.45
C THR A 572 -9.47 8.76 3.57
N ARG A 573 -9.26 10.07 3.41
CA ARG A 573 -8.53 10.92 4.36
C ARG A 573 -9.17 10.99 5.73
N GLY A 574 -10.49 11.14 5.82
CA GLY A 574 -11.23 11.18 7.09
C GLY A 574 -11.10 9.88 7.87
N GLY A 575 -11.18 8.74 7.17
CA GLY A 575 -10.91 7.42 7.73
C GLY A 575 -9.46 7.25 8.19
N ALA A 576 -8.49 7.66 7.38
CA ALA A 576 -7.07 7.61 7.74
C ALA A 576 -6.76 8.45 8.99
N ILE A 577 -7.27 9.68 9.08
CA ILE A 577 -7.15 10.55 10.26
C ILE A 577 -7.78 9.92 11.49
N SER A 578 -8.94 9.28 11.33
CA SER A 578 -9.64 8.57 12.41
C SER A 578 -8.84 7.38 12.94
N LEU A 579 -8.08 6.70 12.07
CA LEU A 579 -7.13 5.65 12.42
C LEU A 579 -5.76 6.18 12.88
N GLY A 580 -5.55 7.50 12.91
CA GLY A 580 -4.27 8.11 13.30
C GLY A 580 -3.16 7.90 12.26
N LEU A 581 -3.52 7.81 10.98
CA LEU A 581 -2.61 7.65 9.85
C LEU A 581 -2.37 8.97 9.13
N SER A 582 -1.18 9.12 8.55
CA SER A 582 -0.81 10.25 7.70
C SER A 582 -1.19 10.05 6.22
N SER A 583 -1.74 8.89 5.84
CA SER A 583 -2.16 8.55 4.48
C SER A 583 -3.55 9.13 4.12
N GLY A 584 -4.11 8.73 2.98
CA GLY A 584 -5.39 9.25 2.48
C GLY A 584 -5.28 10.56 1.69
N VAL A 585 -4.06 11.02 1.41
CA VAL A 585 -3.78 12.25 0.65
C VAL A 585 -2.51 12.08 -0.19
N PHE A 586 -2.43 12.80 -1.30
CA PHE A 586 -1.22 12.87 -2.12
C PHE A 586 -0.44 14.12 -1.75
N GLN A 587 0.48 13.98 -0.80
CA GLN A 587 1.32 15.06 -0.29
C GLN A 587 2.68 14.50 0.11
N ALA A 588 3.74 15.28 -0.08
CA ALA A 588 5.08 14.92 0.39
C ALA A 588 5.06 14.55 1.90
N GLY A 589 5.73 13.45 2.25
CA GLY A 589 5.77 12.88 3.59
C GLY A 589 4.65 11.88 3.90
N ALA A 590 3.58 11.80 3.09
CA ALA A 590 2.55 10.79 3.27
C ALA A 590 2.98 9.42 2.69
N PRO A 591 2.58 8.28 3.30
CA PRO A 591 2.74 6.97 2.68
C PRO A 591 1.98 6.88 1.34
N PHE A 592 2.58 6.23 0.34
CA PHE A 592 1.92 5.95 -0.93
C PHE A 592 0.98 4.75 -0.79
N ASP A 593 -0.18 5.02 -0.20
CA ASP A 593 -1.32 4.11 -0.08
C ASP A 593 -2.36 4.51 -1.14
N ALA A 594 -2.25 3.95 -2.35
CA ALA A 594 -3.01 4.37 -3.53
C ALA A 594 -3.69 3.22 -4.28
N GLN A 595 -4.70 3.55 -5.06
CA GLN A 595 -5.40 2.67 -5.99
C GLN A 595 -5.48 3.33 -7.37
N CYS A 596 -5.25 2.56 -8.43
CA CYS A 596 -5.45 2.96 -9.82
C CYS A 596 -6.87 2.58 -10.22
N ILE A 597 -7.64 3.56 -10.69
CA ILE A 597 -9.00 3.39 -11.19
C ILE A 597 -9.00 3.75 -12.67
N GLU A 598 -9.41 2.80 -13.51
CA GLU A 598 -9.62 2.96 -14.93
C GLU A 598 -11.14 3.03 -15.20
N VAL A 599 -11.57 4.15 -15.77
CA VAL A 599 -12.97 4.38 -16.15
C VAL A 599 -13.21 4.19 -17.64
N LEU A 600 -12.16 4.34 -18.47
CA LEU A 600 -12.22 4.27 -19.93
C LEU A 600 -11.04 3.49 -20.51
N LYS A 601 -11.30 2.64 -21.51
CA LYS A 601 -10.29 1.95 -22.34
C LYS A 601 -10.32 2.48 -23.77
N ASP A 602 -9.14 2.64 -24.37
CA ASP A 602 -8.85 2.95 -25.79
C ASP A 602 -10.07 3.37 -26.65
N GLY A 603 -10.41 4.67 -26.63
CA GLY A 603 -11.33 5.28 -27.59
C GLY A 603 -12.83 5.10 -27.30
N ASP A 604 -13.26 5.39 -26.07
CA ASP A 604 -14.65 5.65 -25.64
C ASP A 604 -15.38 4.49 -24.93
N LYS A 605 -14.75 3.31 -24.77
CA LYS A 605 -15.39 2.19 -24.07
C LYS A 605 -15.16 2.28 -22.57
N GLY A 606 -16.23 2.51 -21.80
CA GLY A 606 -16.12 2.51 -20.35
C GLY A 606 -15.82 1.12 -19.76
N VAL A 607 -15.20 1.10 -18.59
CA VAL A 607 -14.81 -0.12 -17.87
C VAL A 607 -15.94 -0.57 -16.94
N GLY A 608 -16.26 -1.86 -16.97
CA GLY A 608 -17.28 -2.44 -16.10
C GLY A 608 -18.69 -2.02 -16.53
N ALA A 609 -19.43 -1.39 -15.62
CA ALA A 609 -20.79 -0.87 -15.87
C ALA A 609 -20.80 0.60 -16.32
N LEU A 610 -19.64 1.21 -16.55
CA LEU A 610 -19.54 2.60 -16.98
C LEU A 610 -19.76 2.68 -18.49
N ASP A 611 -20.72 3.50 -18.91
CA ASP A 611 -20.95 3.86 -20.32
C ASP A 611 -20.74 5.37 -20.52
N PHE A 612 -20.02 5.79 -21.55
CA PHE A 612 -19.85 7.20 -21.87
C PHE A 612 -20.36 7.46 -23.30
N PHE A 613 -21.19 8.48 -23.47
CA PHE A 613 -21.85 8.79 -24.76
C PHE A 613 -21.24 9.99 -25.48
N GLU A 614 -20.29 10.65 -24.83
CA GLU A 614 -19.51 11.77 -25.36
C GLU A 614 -18.04 11.43 -25.18
N ALA A 615 -17.21 11.79 -26.16
CA ALA A 615 -15.77 11.61 -26.07
C ALA A 615 -15.24 12.35 -24.83
N GLN A 616 -14.61 11.61 -23.93
CA GLN A 616 -14.06 12.17 -22.69
C GLN A 616 -12.58 12.53 -22.91
N SER A 617 -12.24 13.80 -22.75
CA SER A 617 -10.85 14.26 -22.74
C SER A 617 -10.29 14.22 -21.32
N GLY A 618 -10.04 13.01 -20.81
CA GLY A 618 -9.50 12.80 -19.47
C GLY A 618 -10.56 12.52 -18.40
N ILE A 619 -10.18 12.75 -17.14
CA ILE A 619 -10.99 12.46 -15.96
C ILE A 619 -11.73 13.73 -15.54
N THR A 620 -13.06 13.72 -15.71
CA THR A 620 -13.95 14.81 -15.33
C THR A 620 -14.64 14.53 -14.00
N LEU A 621 -15.19 15.57 -13.37
CA LEU A 621 -16.01 15.40 -12.17
C LEU A 621 -17.18 14.44 -12.39
N ASP A 622 -17.85 14.53 -13.55
CA ASP A 622 -18.96 13.65 -13.92
C ASP A 622 -18.49 12.20 -14.09
N SER A 623 -17.31 11.97 -14.66
CA SER A 623 -16.74 10.62 -14.77
C SER A 623 -16.42 10.01 -13.40
N LEU A 624 -15.94 10.83 -12.46
CA LEU A 624 -15.66 10.42 -11.08
C LEU A 624 -16.94 10.12 -10.32
N GLU A 625 -17.95 11.00 -10.40
CA GLU A 625 -19.24 10.77 -9.76
C GLU A 625 -19.92 9.54 -10.35
N LYS A 626 -19.81 9.32 -11.66
CA LYS A 626 -20.32 8.11 -12.32
C LYS A 626 -19.61 6.86 -11.81
N TRP A 627 -18.28 6.86 -11.75
CA TRP A 627 -17.54 5.77 -11.12
C TRP A 627 -17.93 5.57 -9.65
N TRP A 628 -18.07 6.63 -8.88
CA TRP A 628 -18.51 6.56 -7.49
C TRP A 628 -19.90 5.90 -7.38
N CYS A 629 -20.83 6.26 -8.26
CA CYS A 629 -22.21 5.74 -8.26
C CYS A 629 -22.31 4.27 -8.71
N ILE A 630 -21.63 3.89 -9.80
CA ILE A 630 -21.87 2.60 -10.47
C ILE A 630 -20.60 1.77 -10.75
N GLY A 631 -19.42 2.28 -10.42
CA GLY A 631 -18.15 1.55 -10.53
C GLY A 631 -18.05 0.39 -9.53
N ASP A 632 -17.10 -0.50 -9.79
CA ASP A 632 -16.82 -1.68 -8.96
C ASP A 632 -15.36 -2.14 -9.11
N GLU A 633 -15.04 -3.31 -8.56
CA GLU A 633 -13.70 -3.92 -8.56
C GLU A 633 -13.07 -4.06 -9.96
N ARG A 634 -13.86 -4.10 -11.05
CA ARG A 634 -13.35 -4.20 -12.42
C ARG A 634 -12.67 -2.91 -12.89
N ASN A 635 -13.01 -1.78 -12.27
CA ASN A 635 -12.36 -0.50 -12.55
C ASN A 635 -10.96 -0.42 -11.92
N ARG A 636 -10.60 -1.31 -11.00
CA ARG A 636 -9.35 -1.22 -10.25
C ARG A 636 -8.20 -1.91 -10.99
N CYS A 637 -7.26 -1.12 -11.50
CA CYS A 637 -6.06 -1.57 -12.24
C CYS A 637 -4.81 -1.74 -11.36
N GLY A 638 -4.85 -1.31 -10.11
CA GLY A 638 -3.69 -1.43 -9.23
C GLY A 638 -4.00 -0.95 -7.82
N VAL A 639 -3.24 -1.47 -6.86
CA VAL A 639 -3.27 -1.07 -5.45
C VAL A 639 -1.85 -1.03 -4.94
N TRP A 640 -1.49 0.01 -4.21
CA TRP A 640 -0.20 0.18 -3.55
C TRP A 640 -0.44 0.46 -2.08
N ILE A 641 0.33 -0.19 -1.21
CA ILE A 641 0.41 0.13 0.21
C ILE A 641 1.88 0.33 0.56
N GLN A 642 2.19 1.45 1.18
CA GLN A 642 3.55 1.83 1.50
C GLN A 642 4.47 1.70 0.27
N GLY A 643 4.05 2.23 -0.89
CA GLY A 643 4.82 2.19 -2.13
C GLY A 643 4.86 0.84 -2.84
N GLN A 644 4.41 -0.26 -2.22
CA GLN A 644 4.46 -1.60 -2.80
C GLN A 644 3.17 -1.93 -3.52
N LYS A 645 3.27 -2.27 -4.82
CA LYS A 645 2.13 -2.78 -5.58
C LYS A 645 1.68 -4.13 -5.02
N LEU A 646 0.39 -4.25 -4.70
CA LEU A 646 -0.23 -5.47 -4.21
C LEU A 646 -0.88 -6.25 -5.35
N GLY A 647 -0.42 -7.48 -5.58
CA GLY A 647 -0.94 -8.35 -6.63
C GLY A 647 -0.50 -7.96 -8.05
N ALA A 648 -0.73 -8.87 -9.01
CA ALA A 648 -0.26 -8.77 -10.39
C ALA A 648 -1.34 -8.28 -11.38
N LYS A 649 -2.36 -7.53 -10.92
CA LYS A 649 -3.39 -6.99 -11.82
C LYS A 649 -2.85 -5.87 -12.70
#